data_AF-A0A4Q5DPN5-F1
#
_entry.id   AF-A0A4Q5DPN5-F1
#
_cell.length_a   1.000
_cell.length_b   1.000
_cell.length_c   1.000
_cell.angle_alpha   90.00
_cell.angle_beta   90.00
_cell.angle_gamma   90.00
#
_symmetry.space_group_name_H-M   'P 1'
#
loop_
_entity.id
_entity.type
_entity.pdbx_description
1 polymer ?
#
loop_
_entity_poly.entity_id
_entity_poly.type
_entity_poly.pdbx_seq_one_letter_code
_entity_poly.pdbx_strand_id
1 'polypeptide(L)'
;MKSFIFILLLSCVFGACSSSDEADEALIANSLELSKESVKLSNIQGSYTVSVTATGEWSASVTSGGDWLSISRSNGNGSADLRLFFTDNTQGEKREGMIKVVQESGNTTIEKEIAVEQLGGDPDILLDYSKEKLSFRGGEFSVTVVANVDWEVSIDEEYASWIRPVEEDALGRTRAFTSNERIFSISPNNGLERVGKIVFKTTGDYVLDRTVELTQEVSQAFLELTTKEFVLPYRYHTLSIPVDLGEFDGAEYTIETGESWITWDREASTSSQIVLQIGDNETDFPRKAKVTVKNVTLEETVDILQYGKANMTIGDDAATVLAFPGAEGFGRVTTGGRGGKVYHVTTLEDGEQEGTLRYAINQRDARTIVFDVAGTIFLKSDLRIRYGNLTIAGQTAPGQGICIASYPVVLAADNIILRYLRFRVGNESGGEPDGLGGMENTNVIVDHCSISWSVDECLSVYGGENLTIQWCIASESLRTAGHGKGTHGYGGNWGGTNVSYHHNLLAHHGSRVPRLGPRPKTQENEYMDMRNNVFYNWGGNGCYGGEGMNVNIVNNYYKPGPATPNNYVRYRIAGIGVRTYDYCHEEDGTPNTWFPMMHKWGTFYVDGNVVEGNAEVTADNWTQGIYGQIDNSRCDDTFNDQVKAEMHLTTPLATGRVTTHSAQQAFDLVVDYAGCSKGRDLIDDRIAMETRNGTATYIGSVTPNAGDSPGLIDLPDDVKPAGAVSAWPELSGNGISSANLKDTDGDGIPDIWEDAYGLDKENSADASGFTLNSRYSNLEVYLHNLVQHIVHAQIQGGTVE
;
A
#
# COMPACT_ATOMS: atom_id res chain seq x y z
N MET A 1 44.97 0.47 35.13
CA MET A 1 44.06 0.06 36.22
C MET A 1 42.69 0.62 35.88
N LYS A 2 41.64 -0.24 35.90
CA LYS A 2 40.29 -0.13 35.26
C LYS A 2 40.34 -0.46 33.75
N SER A 3 40.07 -1.68 33.25
CA SER A 3 39.00 -2.70 33.42
C SER A 3 37.86 -2.51 32.42
N PHE A 4 37.80 -3.37 31.39
CA PHE A 4 36.56 -3.73 30.70
C PHE A 4 36.42 -5.26 30.69
N ILE A 5 35.33 -5.69 31.32
CA ILE A 5 34.80 -7.04 31.43
C ILE A 5 33.75 -7.15 30.32
N PHE A 6 33.79 -8.21 29.50
CA PHE A 6 32.63 -8.64 28.73
C PHE A 6 32.14 -9.98 29.28
N ILE A 7 30.94 -9.94 29.86
CA ILE A 7 30.10 -11.09 30.20
C ILE A 7 29.18 -11.30 29.01
N LEU A 8 29.20 -12.49 28.40
CA LEU A 8 28.10 -12.96 27.55
C LEU A 8 27.42 -14.13 28.28
N LEU A 9 26.18 -13.89 28.70
CA LEU A 9 25.27 -14.84 29.31
C LEU A 9 24.24 -15.20 28.23
N LEU A 10 24.28 -16.42 27.71
CA LEU A 10 23.16 -17.02 27.00
C LEU A 10 22.79 -18.32 27.71
N SER A 11 21.62 -18.33 28.32
CA SER A 11 20.98 -19.50 28.91
C SER A 11 19.77 -19.88 28.06
N CYS A 12 19.74 -21.10 27.54
CA CYS A 12 18.53 -21.91 27.39
C CYS A 12 18.90 -23.40 27.44
N VAL A 13 18.09 -24.16 28.17
CA VAL A 13 18.31 -25.53 28.65
C VAL A 13 17.47 -26.50 27.84
N PHE A 14 18.02 -27.67 27.48
CA PHE A 14 17.50 -29.03 27.70
C PHE A 14 17.92 -30.02 26.59
N GLY A 15 18.48 -31.16 27.01
CA GLY A 15 18.17 -32.45 26.37
C GLY A 15 19.31 -33.27 25.78
N ALA A 16 19.61 -34.37 26.47
CA ALA A 16 20.01 -35.68 25.93
C ALA A 16 21.49 -35.95 25.54
N CYS A 17 22.02 -37.00 26.20
CA CYS A 17 23.20 -37.77 25.79
C CYS A 17 22.97 -38.48 24.44
N SER A 18 23.97 -38.54 23.56
CA SER A 18 24.59 -39.81 23.09
C SER A 18 25.66 -39.60 22.00
N SER A 19 26.80 -40.28 22.20
CA SER A 19 27.64 -40.99 21.22
C SER A 19 28.08 -40.33 19.89
N SER A 20 29.39 -40.08 19.84
CA SER A 20 30.39 -40.47 18.82
C SER A 20 30.08 -40.35 17.31
N ASP A 21 31.07 -39.71 16.67
CA ASP A 21 31.53 -39.84 15.29
C ASP A 21 30.78 -39.05 14.22
N GLU A 22 31.29 -37.87 13.89
CA GLU A 22 31.95 -37.62 12.60
C GLU A 22 32.70 -36.27 12.64
N ALA A 23 33.88 -36.24 12.04
CA ALA A 23 34.80 -35.11 12.02
C ALA A 23 34.34 -34.05 11.02
N ASP A 24 33.96 -32.88 11.53
CA ASP A 24 34.01 -31.62 10.78
C ASP A 24 35.04 -30.72 11.47
N GLU A 25 36.27 -30.73 10.96
CA GLU A 25 37.22 -29.65 11.23
C GLU A 25 36.62 -28.38 10.61
N ALA A 26 35.99 -27.55 11.44
CA ALA A 26 35.75 -26.17 11.08
C ALA A 26 37.11 -25.54 10.74
N LEU A 27 37.33 -25.25 9.46
CA LEU A 27 38.47 -24.47 8.97
C LEU A 27 38.46 -23.12 9.70
N ILE A 28 39.23 -23.01 10.78
CA ILE A 28 39.51 -21.73 11.42
C ILE A 28 40.22 -20.89 10.35
N ALA A 29 39.60 -19.81 9.92
CA ALA A 29 40.23 -18.89 8.98
C ALA A 29 41.58 -18.43 9.55
N ASN A 30 42.64 -18.54 8.75
CA ASN A 30 43.94 -18.01 9.14
C ASN A 30 43.81 -16.50 9.36
N SER A 31 44.30 -15.98 10.48
CA SER A 31 44.35 -14.55 10.77
C SER A 31 45.74 -14.22 11.32
N LEU A 32 46.36 -13.17 10.80
CA LEU A 32 47.64 -12.63 11.26
C LEU A 32 47.51 -11.12 11.43
N GLU A 33 47.62 -10.65 12.65
CA GLU A 33 47.57 -9.23 13.02
C GLU A 33 48.82 -8.80 13.79
N LEU A 34 49.21 -7.55 13.60
CA LEU A 34 50.35 -6.92 14.26
C LEU A 34 49.86 -5.74 15.08
N SER A 35 50.32 -5.64 16.33
CA SER A 35 50.03 -4.46 17.17
C SER A 35 50.55 -3.14 16.58
N LYS A 36 51.57 -3.19 15.72
CA LYS A 36 52.04 -2.08 14.89
C LYS A 36 52.64 -2.59 13.57
N GLU A 37 52.28 -1.95 12.47
CA GLU A 37 52.86 -2.20 11.13
C GLU A 37 53.99 -1.19 10.80
N SER A 38 54.16 -0.13 11.60
CA SER A 38 55.34 0.72 11.57
C SER A 38 55.85 1.04 12.97
N VAL A 39 57.17 1.06 13.13
CA VAL A 39 57.86 1.37 14.38
C VAL A 39 58.85 2.51 14.13
N LYS A 40 58.66 3.63 14.83
CA LYS A 40 59.58 4.78 14.78
C LYS A 40 60.50 4.75 16.00
N LEU A 41 61.80 4.87 15.77
CA LEU A 41 62.84 4.65 16.77
C LEU A 41 63.76 5.86 16.89
N SER A 42 64.22 6.13 18.12
CA SER A 42 65.28 7.11 18.36
C SER A 42 66.63 6.59 17.84
N ASN A 43 67.60 7.48 17.72
CA ASN A 43 68.95 7.16 17.24
C ASN A 43 69.80 6.36 18.26
N ILE A 44 69.25 6.02 19.43
CA ILE A 44 69.92 5.28 20.50
C ILE A 44 69.56 3.78 20.39
N GLN A 45 70.50 2.90 20.65
CA GLN A 45 70.28 1.46 20.71
C GLN A 45 69.19 1.11 21.72
N GLY A 46 68.44 0.05 21.42
CA GLY A 46 67.35 -0.34 22.30
C GLY A 46 66.59 -1.54 21.78
N SER A 47 65.37 -1.66 22.31
CA SER A 47 64.45 -2.68 21.86
C SER A 47 63.02 -2.16 21.86
N TYR A 48 62.21 -2.63 20.92
CA TYR A 48 60.79 -2.33 20.82
C TYR A 48 60.01 -3.64 20.70
N THR A 49 58.83 -3.75 21.30
CA THR A 49 58.03 -4.99 21.22
C THR A 49 56.82 -4.76 20.31
N VAL A 50 56.66 -5.63 19.32
CA VAL A 50 55.44 -5.75 18.51
C VAL A 50 54.78 -7.07 18.87
N SER A 51 53.56 -7.03 19.42
CA SER A 51 52.74 -8.23 19.60
C SER A 51 52.21 -8.70 18.24
N VAL A 52 52.37 -10.01 17.98
CA VAL A 52 51.83 -10.72 16.82
C VAL A 52 50.66 -11.56 17.31
N THR A 53 49.49 -11.41 16.71
CA THR A 53 48.30 -12.21 17.00
C THR A 53 48.00 -13.08 15.80
N ALA A 54 48.14 -14.40 15.95
CA ALA A 54 47.92 -15.35 14.88
C ALA A 54 47.04 -16.53 15.32
N THR A 55 46.36 -17.18 14.38
CA THR A 55 45.60 -18.42 14.62
C THR A 55 46.44 -19.70 14.49
N GLY A 56 47.72 -19.60 14.16
CA GLY A 56 48.62 -20.74 13.97
C GLY A 56 50.10 -20.35 13.97
N GLU A 57 50.94 -21.21 13.37
CA GLU A 57 52.38 -20.99 13.29
C GLU A 57 52.74 -19.88 12.29
N TRP A 58 53.62 -18.99 12.73
CA TRP A 58 54.14 -17.90 11.91
C TRP A 58 55.67 -17.84 11.99
N SER A 59 56.28 -17.31 10.94
CA SER A 59 57.70 -17.00 10.86
C SER A 59 57.91 -15.49 10.77
N ALA A 60 59.04 -15.01 11.26
CA ALA A 60 59.44 -13.61 11.14
C ALA A 60 60.89 -13.53 10.68
N SER A 61 61.18 -12.59 9.79
CA SER A 61 62.53 -12.37 9.28
C SER A 61 62.78 -10.88 9.03
N VAL A 62 63.99 -10.42 9.34
CA VAL A 62 64.44 -9.08 8.93
C VAL A 62 64.77 -9.14 7.44
N THR A 63 63.98 -8.49 6.61
CA THR A 63 64.15 -8.45 5.14
C THR A 63 65.02 -7.29 4.69
N SER A 64 65.14 -6.22 5.51
CA SER A 64 66.04 -5.09 5.29
C SER A 64 66.57 -4.55 6.63
N GLY A 65 67.81 -4.04 6.63
CA GLY A 65 68.46 -3.45 7.81
C GLY A 65 69.07 -4.46 8.80
N GLY A 66 69.35 -5.69 8.37
CA GLY A 66 69.84 -6.78 9.24
C GLY A 66 71.22 -6.56 9.88
N ASP A 67 71.98 -5.55 9.45
CA ASP A 67 73.23 -5.11 10.03
C ASP A 67 73.05 -4.30 11.33
N TRP A 68 71.87 -3.73 11.54
CA TRP A 68 71.56 -2.92 12.73
C TRP A 68 70.25 -3.29 13.43
N LEU A 69 69.35 -4.02 12.77
CA LEU A 69 68.06 -4.49 13.28
C LEU A 69 68.06 -6.02 13.40
N SER A 70 67.59 -6.53 14.53
CA SER A 70 67.41 -7.96 14.78
C SER A 70 66.13 -8.25 15.55
N ILE A 71 65.68 -9.50 15.53
CA ILE A 71 64.45 -9.95 16.18
C ILE A 71 64.74 -11.03 17.24
N SER A 72 63.95 -11.03 18.31
CA SER A 72 64.09 -11.97 19.43
C SER A 72 63.83 -13.44 19.07
N ARG A 73 63.05 -13.68 18.02
CA ARG A 73 62.66 -15.01 17.52
C ARG A 73 62.30 -14.92 16.05
N SER A 74 62.54 -15.99 15.30
CA SER A 74 62.19 -16.10 13.88
C SER A 74 60.92 -16.92 13.62
N ASN A 75 60.27 -17.42 14.67
CA ASN A 75 58.99 -18.12 14.61
C ASN A 75 58.18 -17.95 15.90
N GLY A 76 56.89 -18.25 15.81
CA GLY A 76 55.95 -18.31 16.92
C GLY A 76 54.72 -19.14 16.55
N ASN A 77 53.90 -19.47 17.55
CA ASN A 77 52.62 -20.13 17.35
C ASN A 77 51.57 -19.41 18.18
N GLY A 78 50.43 -19.12 17.57
CA GLY A 78 49.40 -18.30 18.19
C GLY A 78 49.85 -16.87 18.43
N SER A 79 49.24 -16.21 19.41
CA SER A 79 49.61 -14.86 19.83
C SER A 79 50.92 -14.85 20.62
N ALA A 80 51.92 -14.10 20.18
CA ALA A 80 53.20 -13.96 20.87
C ALA A 80 53.91 -12.63 20.53
N ASP A 81 54.76 -12.18 21.46
CA ASP A 81 55.53 -10.96 21.29
C ASP A 81 56.79 -11.16 20.44
N LEU A 82 56.95 -10.29 19.44
CA LEU A 82 58.14 -10.14 18.63
C LEU A 82 58.91 -8.89 19.07
N ARG A 83 59.95 -9.09 19.89
CA ARG A 83 60.84 -8.01 20.31
C ARG A 83 61.90 -7.73 19.26
N LEU A 84 61.98 -6.48 18.82
CA LEU A 84 62.94 -5.92 17.89
C LEU A 84 64.12 -5.35 18.69
N PHE A 85 65.35 -5.58 18.27
CA PHE A 85 66.56 -5.00 18.84
C PHE A 85 67.28 -4.20 17.77
N PHE A 86 67.76 -3.00 18.13
CA PHE A 86 68.42 -2.11 17.20
C PHE A 86 69.64 -1.46 17.84
N THR A 87 70.68 -1.22 17.04
CA THR A 87 71.92 -0.56 17.47
C THR A 87 71.82 0.96 17.35
N ASP A 88 72.81 1.69 17.87
CA ASP A 88 72.86 3.15 17.73
C ASP A 88 72.98 3.56 16.25
N ASN A 89 72.38 4.70 15.90
CA ASN A 89 72.52 5.35 14.59
C ASN A 89 73.01 6.80 14.76
N THR A 90 74.31 6.97 15.02
CA THR A 90 74.86 8.27 15.45
C THR A 90 75.39 9.15 14.33
N GLN A 91 75.28 8.74 13.06
CA GLN A 91 75.85 9.44 11.89
C GLN A 91 74.82 9.58 10.77
N GLY A 92 74.78 10.73 10.11
CA GLY A 92 74.02 10.96 8.86
C GLY A 92 72.49 10.88 8.99
N GLU A 93 71.83 10.51 7.89
CA GLU A 93 70.37 10.46 7.74
C GLU A 93 69.71 9.33 8.56
N LYS A 94 68.38 9.35 8.63
CA LYS A 94 67.60 8.21 9.15
C LYS A 94 67.90 6.94 8.34
N ARG A 95 67.70 5.78 8.96
CA ARG A 95 67.81 4.48 8.30
C ARG A 95 66.54 3.68 8.44
N GLU A 96 66.27 2.84 7.45
CA GLU A 96 65.03 2.07 7.33
C GLU A 96 65.35 0.58 7.31
N GLY A 97 64.50 -0.19 7.98
CA GLY A 97 64.55 -1.63 8.10
C GLY A 97 63.15 -2.20 7.93
N MET A 98 63.08 -3.47 7.57
CA MET A 98 61.80 -4.13 7.33
C MET A 98 61.84 -5.52 7.91
N ILE A 99 60.75 -5.90 8.56
CA ILE A 99 60.56 -7.23 9.09
C ILE A 99 59.31 -7.80 8.45
N LYS A 100 59.43 -8.96 7.84
CA LYS A 100 58.32 -9.69 7.25
C LYS A 100 57.87 -10.77 8.22
N VAL A 101 56.59 -10.80 8.53
CA VAL A 101 55.92 -11.82 9.34
C VAL A 101 54.99 -12.60 8.42
N VAL A 102 55.14 -13.93 8.38
CA VAL A 102 54.42 -14.80 7.45
C VAL A 102 53.77 -15.93 8.23
N GLN A 103 52.47 -16.11 8.04
CA GLN A 103 51.74 -17.29 8.49
C GLN A 103 51.40 -18.17 7.29
N GLU A 104 51.83 -19.43 7.32
CA GLU A 104 51.51 -20.43 6.30
C GLU A 104 50.66 -21.53 6.92
N SER A 105 49.51 -21.83 6.31
CA SER A 105 48.67 -22.94 6.75
C SER A 105 47.89 -23.49 5.54
N GLY A 106 48.18 -24.74 5.17
CA GLY A 106 47.69 -25.37 3.95
C GLY A 106 48.17 -24.64 2.68
N ASN A 107 47.23 -24.23 1.82
CA ASN A 107 47.50 -23.48 0.59
C ASN A 107 47.38 -21.94 0.76
N THR A 108 47.27 -21.43 1.99
CA THR A 108 47.08 -19.99 2.25
C THR A 108 48.31 -19.41 2.94
N THR A 109 48.83 -18.31 2.41
CA THR A 109 49.93 -17.53 2.99
C THR A 109 49.44 -16.13 3.29
N ILE A 110 49.53 -15.70 4.56
CA ILE A 110 49.28 -14.32 4.97
C ILE A 110 50.61 -13.68 5.31
N GLU A 111 50.92 -12.56 4.66
CA GLU A 111 52.15 -11.81 4.86
C GLU A 111 51.83 -10.42 5.39
N LYS A 112 52.55 -10.02 6.44
CA LYS A 112 52.50 -8.67 7.03
C LYS A 112 53.92 -8.14 7.16
N GLU A 113 54.08 -6.83 7.05
CA GLU A 113 55.37 -6.16 7.16
C GLU A 113 55.36 -5.17 8.31
N ILE A 114 56.49 -5.09 9.02
CA ILE A 114 56.78 -4.06 10.00
C ILE A 114 57.87 -3.16 9.42
N ALA A 115 57.50 -1.95 9.04
CA ALA A 115 58.44 -0.93 8.60
C ALA A 115 59.08 -0.24 9.83
N VAL A 116 60.40 -0.40 9.98
CA VAL A 116 61.16 0.15 11.10
C VAL A 116 61.99 1.33 10.60
N GLU A 117 61.73 2.52 11.12
CA GLU A 117 62.54 3.71 10.83
C GLU A 117 63.27 4.15 12.10
N GLN A 118 64.58 4.38 11.99
CA GLN A 118 65.40 4.86 13.08
C GLN A 118 66.05 6.19 12.71
N LEU A 119 65.88 7.20 13.57
CA LEU A 119 66.56 8.49 13.43
C LEU A 119 68.08 8.33 13.32
N GLY A 120 68.71 9.24 12.58
CA GLY A 120 70.17 9.37 12.49
C GLY A 120 70.71 10.54 13.31
N GLY A 121 71.85 11.07 12.87
CA GLY A 121 72.42 12.31 13.39
C GLY A 121 71.77 13.58 12.84
N ASP A 122 71.17 13.50 11.64
CA ASP A 122 70.53 14.65 10.98
C ASP A 122 69.16 14.97 11.61
N PRO A 123 68.80 16.26 11.77
CA PRO A 123 67.50 16.70 12.29
C PRO A 123 66.32 16.12 11.52
N ASP A 124 65.45 15.34 12.17
CA ASP A 124 64.25 14.76 11.55
C ASP A 124 63.11 14.53 12.57
N ILE A 125 61.89 14.38 12.05
CA ILE A 125 60.66 14.06 12.78
C ILE A 125 60.06 12.80 12.14
N LEU A 126 59.85 11.75 12.94
CA LEU A 126 59.15 10.54 12.55
C LEU A 126 57.78 10.50 13.23
N LEU A 127 56.74 10.19 12.46
CA LEU A 127 55.36 10.04 12.90
C LEU A 127 54.90 8.60 12.66
N ASP A 128 54.12 8.04 13.58
CA ASP A 128 53.57 6.69 13.41
C ASP A 128 52.60 6.58 12.21
N TYR A 129 52.03 7.71 11.74
CA TYR A 129 51.08 7.78 10.63
C TYR A 129 51.46 8.90 9.66
N SER A 130 51.24 8.68 8.36
CA SER A 130 51.18 9.76 7.36
C SER A 130 49.74 10.07 6.92
N LYS A 131 48.87 9.06 7.01
CA LYS A 131 47.42 9.17 6.82
C LYS A 131 46.72 8.23 7.78
N GLU A 132 45.52 8.60 8.24
CA GLU A 132 44.66 7.73 9.05
C GLU A 132 43.18 7.95 8.69
N LYS A 133 42.39 6.87 8.78
CA LYS A 133 40.94 6.92 8.58
C LYS A 133 40.24 6.76 9.93
N LEU A 134 39.39 7.73 10.27
CA LEU A 134 38.71 7.81 11.56
C LEU A 134 37.22 7.58 11.40
N SER A 135 36.61 6.94 12.41
CA SER A 135 35.16 6.76 12.47
C SER A 135 34.43 8.11 12.51
N PHE A 136 33.25 8.16 11.89
CA PHE A 136 32.34 9.31 11.98
C PHE A 136 31.98 9.66 13.44
N ARG A 137 32.05 8.69 14.37
CA ARG A 137 31.77 8.91 15.79
C ARG A 137 32.76 9.87 16.48
N GLY A 138 33.95 10.09 15.90
CA GLY A 138 35.02 10.86 16.53
C GLY A 138 35.64 10.12 17.73
N GLY A 139 36.29 10.86 18.63
CA GLY A 139 36.97 10.30 19.80
C GLY A 139 38.37 10.88 20.00
N GLU A 140 39.21 10.19 20.77
CA GLU A 140 40.62 10.54 20.92
C GLU A 140 41.46 9.85 19.85
N PHE A 141 42.37 10.60 19.23
CA PHE A 141 43.34 10.12 18.26
C PHE A 141 44.74 10.46 18.75
N SER A 142 45.63 9.47 18.88
CA SER A 142 47.01 9.70 19.33
C SER A 142 48.03 9.55 18.20
N VAL A 143 49.02 10.44 18.20
CA VAL A 143 50.17 10.42 17.29
C VAL A 143 51.43 10.28 18.12
N THR A 144 52.18 9.20 17.93
CA THR A 144 53.55 9.11 18.46
C THR A 144 54.49 9.90 17.56
N VAL A 145 55.30 10.75 18.18
CA VAL A 145 56.29 11.59 17.53
C VAL A 145 57.67 11.26 18.09
N VAL A 146 58.59 10.87 17.22
CA VAL A 146 59.99 10.62 17.56
C VAL A 146 60.86 11.63 16.81
N ALA A 147 61.55 12.50 17.55
CA ALA A 147 62.35 13.57 16.96
C ALA A 147 63.68 13.80 17.70
N ASN A 148 64.72 14.16 16.95
CA ASN A 148 66.02 14.61 17.47
C ASN A 148 66.22 16.14 17.32
N VAL A 149 65.15 16.85 16.98
CA VAL A 149 65.06 18.30 16.81
C VAL A 149 63.84 18.83 17.57
N ASP A 150 63.87 20.09 17.99
CA ASP A 150 62.73 20.75 18.64
C ASP A 150 61.62 21.01 17.60
N TRP A 151 60.35 20.73 17.95
CA TRP A 151 59.20 20.84 17.05
C TRP A 151 57.94 21.37 17.74
N GLU A 152 57.00 21.85 16.93
CA GLU A 152 55.66 22.30 17.33
C GLU A 152 54.56 21.66 16.47
N VAL A 153 53.33 21.63 16.98
CA VAL A 153 52.14 21.20 16.24
C VAL A 153 51.36 22.43 15.78
N SER A 154 50.90 22.40 14.54
CA SER A 154 49.91 23.35 14.03
C SER A 154 48.76 22.61 13.35
N ILE A 155 47.54 23.06 13.62
CA ILE A 155 46.32 22.64 12.95
C ILE A 155 45.76 23.90 12.29
N ASP A 156 45.42 23.81 11.01
CA ASP A 156 44.85 24.95 10.28
C ASP A 156 43.48 25.36 10.89
N GLU A 157 43.14 26.64 10.83
CA GLU A 157 41.85 27.15 11.33
C GLU A 157 40.67 26.44 10.66
N GLU A 158 40.82 26.00 9.42
CA GLU A 158 39.81 25.21 8.70
C GLU A 158 39.45 23.90 9.43
N TYR A 159 40.42 23.27 10.12
CA TYR A 159 40.22 21.99 10.80
C TYR A 159 40.01 22.13 12.32
N ALA A 160 40.28 23.31 12.90
CA ALA A 160 40.19 23.57 14.34
C ALA A 160 38.76 23.39 14.92
N SER A 161 37.75 23.41 14.06
CA SER A 161 36.37 23.12 14.44
C SER A 161 36.19 21.68 14.93
N TRP A 162 36.97 20.72 14.41
CA TRP A 162 36.78 19.30 14.67
C TRP A 162 38.04 18.50 15.05
N ILE A 163 39.25 19.07 14.91
CA ILE A 163 40.50 18.49 15.43
C ILE A 163 41.06 19.44 16.48
N ARG A 164 41.20 18.98 17.73
CA ARG A 164 41.72 19.81 18.83
C ARG A 164 42.71 19.04 19.70
N PRO A 165 43.84 19.61 20.12
CA PRO A 165 44.71 18.95 21.09
C PRO A 165 43.99 18.81 22.46
N VAL A 166 44.14 17.67 23.13
CA VAL A 166 43.43 17.34 24.40
C VAL A 166 44.09 17.95 25.64
N GLU A 167 45.36 18.34 25.58
CA GLU A 167 46.10 18.89 26.74
C GLU A 167 46.50 20.35 26.54
N GLU A 168 46.05 21.22 27.44
CA GLU A 168 46.27 22.68 27.42
C GLU A 168 47.67 23.13 27.88
N ASP A 169 48.68 22.24 27.97
CA ASP A 169 50.05 22.59 28.41
C ASP A 169 51.20 21.98 27.56
N ALA A 170 50.99 21.73 26.26
CA ALA A 170 52.07 21.22 25.37
C ALA A 170 52.09 21.76 23.93
N LEU A 171 51.59 22.98 23.67
CA LEU A 171 52.06 23.81 22.52
C LEU A 171 53.36 24.57 22.87
N GLY A 172 54.07 24.15 23.92
CA GLY A 172 55.41 24.60 24.26
C GLY A 172 56.48 23.75 23.57
N ARG A 173 57.60 24.38 23.20
CA ARG A 173 58.78 23.73 22.61
C ARG A 173 59.10 22.41 23.31
N THR A 174 59.10 21.32 22.55
CA THR A 174 59.56 20.01 23.02
C THR A 174 61.09 19.98 23.01
N ARG A 175 61.71 19.17 23.88
CA ARG A 175 63.17 18.99 23.90
C ARG A 175 63.56 17.81 22.99
N ALA A 176 64.57 18.00 22.16
CA ALA A 176 65.22 16.96 21.36
C ALA A 176 65.48 15.63 22.12
N PHE A 177 65.43 14.50 21.39
CA PHE A 177 65.73 13.13 21.85
C PHE A 177 64.69 12.44 22.74
N THR A 178 63.39 12.77 22.58
CA THR A 178 62.30 12.10 23.32
C THR A 178 61.21 11.57 22.37
N SER A 179 60.68 10.38 22.67
CA SER A 179 59.42 9.89 22.08
C SER A 179 58.26 10.51 22.85
N ASN A 180 57.34 11.16 22.14
CA ASN A 180 56.21 11.87 22.72
C ASN A 180 54.91 11.36 22.10
N GLU A 181 53.90 11.12 22.92
CA GLU A 181 52.53 10.91 22.44
C GLU A 181 51.78 12.26 22.44
N ARG A 182 51.02 12.53 21.38
CA ARG A 182 50.14 13.70 21.26
C ARG A 182 48.73 13.23 20.99
N ILE A 183 47.80 13.64 21.85
CA ILE A 183 46.40 13.24 21.78
C ILE A 183 45.55 14.39 21.25
N PHE A 184 44.73 14.08 20.26
CA PHE A 184 43.79 14.99 19.61
C PHE A 184 42.36 14.50 19.84
N SER A 185 41.48 15.40 20.27
CA SER A 185 40.05 15.23 20.27
C SER A 185 39.53 15.47 18.87
N ILE A 186 38.87 14.46 18.32
CA ILE A 186 38.22 14.44 17.03
C ILE A 186 36.72 14.55 17.29
N SER A 187 36.11 15.64 16.84
CA SER A 187 34.66 15.84 16.97
C SER A 187 33.92 14.86 16.05
N PRO A 188 32.68 14.45 16.40
CA PRO A 188 31.84 13.64 15.52
C PRO A 188 31.60 14.31 14.16
N ASN A 189 31.39 13.50 13.12
CA ASN A 189 31.02 13.94 11.78
C ASN A 189 29.59 13.52 11.45
N ASN A 190 28.73 14.51 11.24
CA ASN A 190 27.31 14.34 10.91
C ASN A 190 27.00 14.65 9.44
N GLY A 191 28.03 14.86 8.61
CA GLY A 191 27.89 15.22 7.21
C GLY A 191 28.62 14.25 6.28
N LEU A 192 29.03 14.77 5.11
CA LEU A 192 29.89 14.06 4.17
C LEU A 192 31.27 13.76 4.77
N GLU A 193 32.00 12.84 4.14
CA GLU A 193 33.41 12.61 4.46
C GLU A 193 34.20 13.92 4.49
N ARG A 194 35.04 14.11 5.51
CA ARG A 194 35.88 15.30 5.67
C ARG A 194 37.33 14.92 5.90
N VAL A 195 38.24 15.75 5.39
CA VAL A 195 39.68 15.57 5.51
C VAL A 195 40.29 16.72 6.28
N GLY A 196 41.18 16.42 7.22
CA GLY A 196 41.89 17.40 8.03
C GLY A 196 43.37 17.05 8.14
N LYS A 197 44.18 18.01 8.55
CA LYS A 197 45.63 17.84 8.63
C LYS A 197 46.17 18.32 9.97
N ILE A 198 47.08 17.53 10.52
CA ILE A 198 47.89 17.88 11.69
C ILE A 198 49.33 18.01 11.22
N VAL A 199 49.91 19.20 11.35
CA VAL A 199 51.28 19.48 10.88
C VAL A 199 52.22 19.57 12.07
N PHE A 200 53.28 18.77 12.04
CA PHE A 200 54.39 18.76 12.99
C PHE A 200 55.60 19.40 12.30
N LYS A 201 56.06 20.54 12.80
CA LYS A 201 57.13 21.32 12.14
C LYS A 201 58.22 21.74 13.13
N THR A 202 59.44 21.88 12.63
CA THR A 202 60.60 22.25 13.46
C THR A 202 60.54 23.68 13.97
N THR A 203 61.17 23.93 15.12
CA THR A 203 61.34 25.28 15.69
C THR A 203 62.82 25.68 15.65
N GLY A 204 63.23 26.50 14.67
CA GLY A 204 64.62 26.95 14.51
C GLY A 204 65.03 27.25 13.07
N ASP A 205 66.33 27.35 12.82
CA ASP A 205 66.89 27.66 11.49
C ASP A 205 66.74 26.52 10.48
N TYR A 206 66.49 25.30 10.96
CA TYR A 206 66.22 24.13 10.13
C TYR A 206 64.71 24.03 9.87
N VAL A 207 64.30 24.02 8.60
CA VAL A 207 62.89 24.01 8.19
C VAL A 207 62.52 22.60 7.73
N LEU A 208 61.66 21.93 8.50
CA LEU A 208 61.13 20.60 8.21
C LEU A 208 59.70 20.51 8.73
N ASP A 209 58.80 19.91 7.96
CA ASP A 209 57.46 19.55 8.40
C ASP A 209 57.11 18.08 8.08
N ARG A 210 56.16 17.55 8.84
CA ARG A 210 55.52 16.25 8.65
C ARG A 210 54.04 16.42 8.91
N THR A 211 53.22 15.81 8.07
CA THR A 211 51.76 15.95 8.16
C THR A 211 51.11 14.60 8.38
N VAL A 212 50.15 14.54 9.29
CA VAL A 212 49.16 13.46 9.38
C VAL A 212 47.88 13.95 8.72
N GLU A 213 47.46 13.29 7.63
CA GLU A 213 46.17 13.52 6.99
C GLU A 213 45.11 12.61 7.62
N LEU A 214 44.07 13.20 8.20
CA LEU A 214 42.95 12.49 8.82
C LEU A 214 41.73 12.54 7.91
N THR A 215 41.24 11.38 7.49
CA THR A 215 39.94 11.27 6.79
C THR A 215 38.90 10.77 7.78
N GLN A 216 37.87 11.56 8.07
CA GLN A 216 36.76 11.14 8.92
C GLN A 216 35.56 10.72 8.08
N GLU A 217 35.08 9.51 8.32
CA GLU A 217 34.00 8.87 7.54
C GLU A 217 32.69 9.68 7.54
N VAL A 218 31.89 9.48 6.49
CA VAL A 218 30.51 9.97 6.38
C VAL A 218 29.66 9.44 7.55
N SER A 219 28.74 10.26 8.06
CA SER A 219 27.76 9.81 9.03
C SER A 219 26.91 8.67 8.45
N GLN A 220 26.56 7.66 9.24
CA GLN A 220 25.47 6.77 8.90
C GLN A 220 24.16 7.56 9.05
N ALA A 221 23.77 8.32 8.02
CA ALA A 221 22.50 9.02 8.01
C ALA A 221 21.38 8.00 8.21
N PHE A 222 20.51 8.25 9.19
CA PHE A 222 19.31 7.48 9.44
C PHE A 222 18.13 8.44 9.49
N LEU A 223 17.08 8.11 8.76
CA LEU A 223 15.84 8.85 8.70
C LEU A 223 14.75 7.86 8.34
N GLU A 224 13.90 7.56 9.32
CA GLU A 224 12.74 6.70 9.10
C GLU A 224 11.51 7.36 9.70
N LEU A 225 10.46 7.48 8.88
CA LEU A 225 9.14 7.89 9.33
C LEU A 225 8.29 6.64 9.51
N THR A 226 7.82 6.40 10.73
CA THR A 226 6.99 5.23 11.03
C THR A 226 5.55 5.38 10.51
N THR A 227 5.13 6.62 10.21
CA THR A 227 3.83 6.93 9.59
C THR A 227 4.05 7.83 8.39
N LYS A 228 3.61 7.36 7.21
CA LYS A 228 3.82 8.05 5.93
C LYS A 228 2.54 8.66 5.36
N GLU A 229 1.38 8.38 5.93
CA GLU A 229 0.10 8.98 5.53
C GLU A 229 -0.72 9.42 6.74
N PHE A 230 -1.28 10.63 6.68
CA PHE A 230 -2.22 11.14 7.68
C PHE A 230 -3.51 11.60 7.02
N VAL A 231 -4.63 11.19 7.62
CA VAL A 231 -5.98 11.60 7.23
C VAL A 231 -6.58 12.40 8.38
N LEU A 232 -6.84 13.67 8.14
CA LEU A 232 -7.24 14.64 9.17
C LEU A 232 -8.65 15.17 8.90
N PRO A 233 -9.42 15.47 9.96
CA PRO A 233 -10.67 16.22 9.80
C PRO A 233 -10.39 17.68 9.40
N TYR A 234 -11.46 18.41 9.11
CA TYR A 234 -11.36 19.79 8.63
C TYR A 234 -10.68 20.76 9.62
N ARG A 235 -10.64 20.44 10.92
CA ARG A 235 -9.84 21.15 11.93
C ARG A 235 -8.97 20.18 12.68
N TYR A 236 -7.66 20.40 12.65
CA TYR A 236 -6.68 19.54 13.33
C TYR A 236 -5.42 20.33 13.65
N HIS A 237 -5.48 21.23 14.63
CA HIS A 237 -4.49 22.30 14.82
C HIS A 237 -3.01 21.86 14.86
N THR A 238 -2.70 20.71 15.46
CA THR A 238 -1.31 20.24 15.64
C THR A 238 -1.18 18.78 15.26
N LEU A 239 -0.28 18.48 14.31
CA LEU A 239 0.08 17.15 13.87
C LEU A 239 1.48 16.78 14.34
N SER A 240 1.59 15.63 15.00
CA SER A 240 2.86 15.05 15.46
C SER A 240 3.20 13.82 14.63
N ILE A 241 4.32 13.88 13.90
CA ILE A 241 4.83 12.80 13.05
C ILE A 241 6.03 12.17 13.77
N PRO A 242 5.96 10.88 14.17
CA PRO A 242 7.11 10.21 14.76
C PRO A 242 8.23 10.05 13.72
N VAL A 243 9.47 10.32 14.14
CA VAL A 243 10.67 10.18 13.30
C VAL A 243 11.74 9.44 14.09
N ASP A 244 12.45 8.53 13.43
CA ASP A 244 13.66 7.91 13.96
C ASP A 244 14.86 8.43 13.16
N LEU A 245 15.83 9.01 13.87
CA LEU A 245 17.07 9.57 13.32
C LEU A 245 18.31 8.74 13.69
N GLY A 246 18.10 7.54 14.24
CA GLY A 246 19.15 6.62 14.68
C GLY A 246 19.77 6.99 16.02
N GLU A 247 20.88 6.32 16.37
CA GLU A 247 21.55 6.43 17.69
C GLU A 247 22.24 7.78 17.97
N PHE A 248 22.13 8.76 17.08
CA PHE A 248 22.94 9.98 17.15
C PHE A 248 22.22 11.16 17.80
N ASP A 249 22.74 11.61 18.94
CA ASP A 249 22.24 12.78 19.67
C ASP A 249 22.60 14.07 18.91
N GLY A 250 21.60 14.82 18.45
CA GLY A 250 21.77 16.05 17.67
C GLY A 250 21.74 15.90 16.15
N ALA A 251 21.17 14.81 15.62
CA ALA A 251 20.87 14.70 14.19
C ALA A 251 19.89 15.80 13.74
N GLU A 252 20.27 16.59 12.72
CA GLU A 252 19.45 17.67 12.19
C GLU A 252 18.58 17.20 11.02
N TYR A 253 17.36 17.71 10.93
CA TYR A 253 16.49 17.54 9.78
C TYR A 253 15.85 18.86 9.38
N THR A 254 15.32 18.89 8.16
CA THR A 254 14.56 20.02 7.62
C THR A 254 13.24 19.54 7.07
N ILE A 255 12.24 20.41 7.15
CA ILE A 255 10.90 20.17 6.63
C ILE A 255 10.67 21.11 5.44
N GLU A 256 10.28 20.53 4.31
CA GLU A 256 9.84 21.25 3.13
C GLU A 256 8.36 20.94 2.87
N THR A 257 7.57 22.01 2.70
CA THR A 257 6.17 21.92 2.28
C THR A 257 5.87 23.05 1.30
N GLY A 258 5.15 22.73 0.23
CA GLY A 258 4.64 23.71 -0.74
C GLY A 258 3.36 24.40 -0.30
N GLU A 259 2.79 23.98 0.84
CA GLU A 259 1.43 24.31 1.24
C GLU A 259 1.40 25.36 2.36
N SER A 260 0.73 26.49 2.12
CA SER A 260 0.66 27.59 3.09
C SER A 260 -0.14 27.29 4.36
N TRP A 261 -0.92 26.21 4.35
CA TRP A 261 -1.72 25.76 5.49
C TRP A 261 -0.99 24.75 6.39
N ILE A 262 0.27 24.43 6.08
CA ILE A 262 1.13 23.61 6.92
C ILE A 262 2.36 24.44 7.29
N THR A 263 2.63 24.58 8.58
CA THR A 263 3.85 25.26 9.05
C THR A 263 4.59 24.38 10.05
N TRP A 264 5.89 24.21 9.84
CA TRP A 264 6.75 23.46 10.75
C TRP A 264 6.96 24.23 12.06
N ASP A 265 6.59 23.61 13.19
CA ASP A 265 6.88 24.09 14.52
C ASP A 265 8.25 23.58 14.99
N ARG A 266 9.29 24.38 14.71
CA ARG A 266 10.68 24.02 15.05
C ARG A 266 10.93 23.87 16.54
N GLU A 267 10.19 24.60 17.38
CA GLU A 267 10.40 24.60 18.83
C GLU A 267 9.78 23.37 19.49
N ALA A 268 8.62 22.92 18.99
CA ALA A 268 7.95 21.71 19.47
C ALA A 268 8.53 20.40 18.86
N SER A 269 9.26 20.51 17.75
CA SER A 269 9.97 19.42 17.09
C SER A 269 11.18 18.90 17.89
N THR A 270 11.36 17.59 17.94
CA THR A 270 12.49 16.90 18.60
C THR A 270 13.17 15.92 17.65
N SER A 271 14.20 15.20 18.12
CA SER A 271 14.84 14.10 17.39
C SER A 271 13.97 12.85 17.23
N SER A 272 12.84 12.78 17.94
CA SER A 272 11.89 11.65 17.87
C SER A 272 10.52 12.02 17.30
N GLN A 273 10.25 13.31 17.11
CA GLN A 273 8.94 13.79 16.69
C GLN A 273 9.04 15.10 15.90
N ILE A 274 8.36 15.16 14.75
CA ILE A 274 8.18 16.36 13.95
C ILE A 274 6.81 16.94 14.28
N VAL A 275 6.74 18.24 14.58
CA VAL A 275 5.48 18.91 14.89
C VAL A 275 5.12 19.90 13.79
N LEU A 276 3.93 19.73 13.21
CA LEU A 276 3.37 20.61 12.19
C LEU A 276 2.12 21.29 12.73
N GLN A 277 1.99 22.59 12.51
CA GLN A 277 0.73 23.31 12.69
C GLN A 277 -0.07 23.21 11.38
N ILE A 278 -1.33 22.81 11.49
CA ILE A 278 -2.21 22.58 10.36
C ILE A 278 -3.35 23.59 10.43
N GLY A 279 -3.51 24.38 9.36
CA GLY A 279 -4.65 25.29 9.23
C GLY A 279 -5.95 24.56 9.03
N ASP A 280 -7.07 25.21 9.36
CA ASP A 280 -8.40 24.67 9.12
C ASP A 280 -8.72 24.61 7.61
N ASN A 281 -9.50 23.62 7.21
CA ASN A 281 -10.08 23.49 5.87
C ASN A 281 -11.59 23.73 5.93
N GLU A 282 -12.00 24.99 6.03
CA GLU A 282 -13.43 25.36 6.07
C GLU A 282 -14.16 25.19 4.73
N THR A 283 -13.50 24.66 3.69
CA THR A 283 -14.13 24.34 2.40
C THR A 283 -14.83 22.98 2.45
N ASP A 284 -15.65 22.67 1.46
CA ASP A 284 -16.35 21.37 1.38
C ASP A 284 -15.44 20.22 0.90
N PHE A 285 -14.27 20.50 0.33
CA PHE A 285 -13.49 19.46 -0.35
C PHE A 285 -12.16 19.18 0.32
N PRO A 286 -11.70 17.92 0.27
CA PRO A 286 -10.41 17.58 0.83
C PRO A 286 -9.28 18.28 0.08
N ARG A 287 -8.21 18.59 0.80
CA ARG A 287 -6.94 19.05 0.25
C ARG A 287 -5.82 18.09 0.61
N LYS A 288 -4.82 17.98 -0.25
CA LYS A 288 -3.67 17.10 -0.08
C LYS A 288 -2.39 17.91 0.02
N ALA A 289 -1.46 17.45 0.84
CA ALA A 289 -0.08 17.94 0.89
C ALA A 289 0.88 16.77 0.85
N LYS A 290 2.06 17.01 0.28
CA LYS A 290 3.23 16.16 0.48
C LYS A 290 4.26 16.95 1.27
N VAL A 291 4.58 16.48 2.46
CA VAL A 291 5.60 17.06 3.33
C VAL A 291 6.86 16.25 3.20
N THR A 292 7.96 16.89 2.84
CA THR A 292 9.26 16.25 2.68
C THR A 292 10.12 16.51 3.91
N VAL A 293 10.62 15.43 4.51
CA VAL A 293 11.57 15.44 5.62
C VAL A 293 12.94 15.08 5.06
N LYS A 294 13.94 15.94 5.29
CA LYS A 294 15.31 15.71 4.81
C LYS A 294 16.30 15.71 5.97
N ASN A 295 17.21 14.75 5.98
CA ASN A 295 18.37 14.71 6.86
C ASN A 295 19.61 14.36 6.04
N VAL A 296 20.60 15.27 6.00
CA VAL A 296 21.93 15.10 5.37
C VAL A 296 21.87 14.59 3.92
N THR A 297 21.71 13.28 3.68
CA THR A 297 21.54 12.66 2.35
C THR A 297 20.23 11.90 2.15
N LEU A 298 19.42 11.71 3.19
CA LEU A 298 18.15 10.98 3.14
C LEU A 298 16.96 11.93 3.02
N GLU A 299 15.95 11.45 2.33
CA GLU A 299 14.67 12.11 2.13
C GLU A 299 13.55 11.10 2.35
N GLU A 300 12.58 11.48 3.16
CA GLU A 300 11.33 10.75 3.39
C GLU A 300 10.16 11.70 3.16
N THR A 301 9.01 11.17 2.76
CA THR A 301 7.81 11.97 2.50
C THR A 301 6.62 11.48 3.28
N VAL A 302 5.78 12.42 3.71
CA VAL A 302 4.49 12.18 4.33
C VAL A 302 3.40 12.78 3.46
N ASP A 303 2.41 11.96 3.11
CA ASP A 303 1.19 12.41 2.46
C ASP A 303 0.15 12.79 3.53
N ILE A 304 -0.42 13.99 3.41
CA ILE A 304 -1.45 14.50 4.33
C ILE A 304 -2.70 14.80 3.53
N LEU A 305 -3.80 14.11 3.85
CA LEU A 305 -5.14 14.41 3.38
C LEU A 305 -5.90 15.11 4.51
N GLN A 306 -6.39 16.33 4.28
CA GLN A 306 -7.29 17.00 5.22
C GLN A 306 -8.67 17.13 4.59
N TYR A 307 -9.68 16.52 5.22
CA TYR A 307 -11.07 16.63 4.76
C TYR A 307 -11.57 18.07 4.80
N GLY A 308 -12.54 18.37 3.94
CA GLY A 308 -13.34 19.57 4.07
C GLY A 308 -14.38 19.43 5.17
N LYS A 309 -15.02 20.54 5.54
CA LYS A 309 -16.13 20.57 6.47
C LYS A 309 -17.33 19.79 5.93
N ALA A 310 -18.01 19.04 6.78
CA ALA A 310 -19.17 18.26 6.39
C ALA A 310 -20.28 19.15 5.79
N ASN A 311 -20.70 18.83 4.56
CA ASN A 311 -21.80 19.52 3.88
C ASN A 311 -22.85 18.50 3.40
N MET A 312 -23.88 18.33 4.22
CA MET A 312 -24.97 17.40 3.95
C MET A 312 -25.85 17.81 2.77
N THR A 313 -25.72 19.02 2.22
CA THR A 313 -26.53 19.43 1.04
C THR A 313 -26.02 18.81 -0.27
N ILE A 314 -24.78 18.32 -0.28
CA ILE A 314 -24.18 17.69 -1.45
C ILE A 314 -24.80 16.30 -1.67
N GLY A 315 -25.52 16.14 -2.79
CA GLY A 315 -26.20 14.89 -3.15
C GLY A 315 -27.52 14.64 -2.40
N ASP A 316 -28.00 15.61 -1.62
CA ASP A 316 -29.16 15.46 -0.78
C ASP A 316 -30.45 15.97 -1.44
N ASP A 317 -31.58 15.40 -1.03
CA ASP A 317 -32.92 15.82 -1.43
C ASP A 317 -33.58 16.52 -0.24
N ALA A 318 -33.66 17.85 -0.28
CA ALA A 318 -34.24 18.65 0.82
C ALA A 318 -35.68 18.25 1.21
N ALA A 319 -36.42 17.56 0.33
CA ALA A 319 -37.78 17.11 0.59
C ALA A 319 -37.89 15.71 1.23
N THR A 320 -36.85 14.88 1.10
CA THR A 320 -36.90 13.46 1.49
C THR A 320 -35.61 13.06 2.21
N VAL A 321 -35.71 12.38 3.34
CA VAL A 321 -34.51 11.83 4.00
C VAL A 321 -34.05 10.61 3.22
N LEU A 322 -32.93 10.74 2.51
CA LEU A 322 -32.33 9.67 1.72
C LEU A 322 -31.64 8.62 2.60
N ALA A 323 -31.32 7.46 2.03
CA ALA A 323 -30.47 6.43 2.65
C ALA A 323 -29.14 7.02 3.11
N PHE A 324 -28.57 7.86 2.26
CA PHE A 324 -27.43 8.74 2.48
C PHE A 324 -27.49 9.84 1.40
N PRO A 325 -26.89 11.02 1.60
CA PRO A 325 -26.75 11.98 0.50
C PRO A 325 -25.96 11.35 -0.66
N GLY A 326 -26.52 11.41 -1.87
CA GLY A 326 -26.04 10.72 -3.07
C GLY A 326 -26.73 9.39 -3.37
N ALA A 327 -27.69 8.95 -2.55
CA ALA A 327 -28.55 7.82 -2.88
C ALA A 327 -29.62 8.23 -3.89
N GLU A 328 -29.68 7.52 -5.02
CA GLU A 328 -30.56 7.79 -6.14
C GLU A 328 -31.40 6.57 -6.52
N GLY A 329 -32.39 6.74 -7.39
CA GLY A 329 -33.23 5.64 -7.86
C GLY A 329 -34.21 5.10 -6.82
N PHE A 330 -34.83 3.97 -7.12
CA PHE A 330 -35.94 3.45 -6.32
C PHE A 330 -35.56 2.98 -4.90
N GLY A 331 -34.30 2.61 -4.66
CA GLY A 331 -33.77 2.23 -3.35
C GLY A 331 -33.35 3.42 -2.47
N ARG A 332 -33.43 4.66 -2.98
CA ARG A 332 -32.84 5.86 -2.33
C ARG A 332 -33.35 6.22 -0.95
N VAL A 333 -34.48 5.67 -0.50
CA VAL A 333 -35.07 5.93 0.82
C VAL A 333 -34.90 4.75 1.80
N THR A 334 -34.12 3.74 1.43
CA THR A 334 -33.73 2.64 2.32
C THR A 334 -33.10 3.20 3.60
N THR A 335 -33.52 2.75 4.78
CA THR A 335 -33.02 3.33 6.04
C THR A 335 -31.81 2.60 6.60
N GLY A 336 -31.61 1.33 6.18
CA GLY A 336 -30.56 0.47 6.69
C GLY A 336 -30.56 0.43 8.23
N GLY A 337 -29.39 0.66 8.81
CA GLY A 337 -29.15 0.68 10.25
C GLY A 337 -29.34 2.01 10.98
N ARG A 338 -29.89 3.05 10.34
CA ARG A 338 -30.03 4.40 10.93
C ARG A 338 -30.64 4.36 12.34
N GLY A 339 -29.98 5.04 13.29
CA GLY A 339 -30.39 5.11 14.69
C GLY A 339 -30.27 3.78 15.46
N GLY A 340 -29.70 2.75 14.83
CA GLY A 340 -29.40 1.46 15.43
C GLY A 340 -28.08 1.45 16.19
N LYS A 341 -27.64 0.27 16.61
CA LYS A 341 -26.34 0.08 17.27
C LYS A 341 -25.19 0.12 16.27
N VAL A 342 -24.01 0.50 16.76
CA VAL A 342 -22.78 0.41 15.99
C VAL A 342 -22.00 -0.83 16.40
N TYR A 343 -21.43 -1.52 15.40
CA TYR A 343 -20.55 -2.66 15.60
C TYR A 343 -19.25 -2.44 14.84
N HIS A 344 -18.14 -2.55 15.55
CA HIS A 344 -16.80 -2.42 14.99
C HIS A 344 -16.28 -3.77 14.51
N VAL A 345 -15.75 -3.78 13.28
CA VAL A 345 -14.89 -4.86 12.79
C VAL A 345 -13.45 -4.47 13.06
N THR A 346 -12.83 -5.15 14.01
CA THR A 346 -11.47 -4.89 14.53
C THR A 346 -10.47 -5.96 14.13
N THR A 347 -10.91 -7.01 13.44
CA THR A 347 -10.07 -8.10 12.96
C THR A 347 -10.52 -8.59 11.59
N LEU A 348 -9.55 -9.10 10.81
CA LEU A 348 -9.79 -9.72 9.51
C LEU A 348 -10.20 -11.20 9.62
N GLU A 349 -10.23 -11.74 10.83
CA GLU A 349 -10.67 -13.12 11.07
C GLU A 349 -12.16 -13.31 10.78
N ASP A 350 -12.49 -14.43 10.15
CA ASP A 350 -13.87 -14.91 10.06
C ASP A 350 -14.22 -15.81 11.26
N GLY A 351 -15.23 -15.43 12.04
CA GLY A 351 -15.67 -16.15 13.24
C GLY A 351 -16.93 -15.59 13.89
N GLU A 352 -17.35 -16.17 15.01
CA GLU A 352 -18.55 -15.76 15.75
C GLU A 352 -18.23 -14.88 16.97
N GLN A 353 -16.97 -14.47 17.13
CA GLN A 353 -16.52 -13.58 18.20
C GLN A 353 -16.73 -12.11 17.83
N GLU A 354 -17.00 -11.29 18.85
CA GLU A 354 -17.05 -9.83 18.73
C GLU A 354 -15.78 -9.27 18.09
N GLY A 355 -15.93 -8.20 17.30
CA GLY A 355 -14.85 -7.65 16.47
C GLY A 355 -14.75 -8.26 15.06
N THR A 356 -15.45 -9.36 14.76
CA THR A 356 -15.50 -9.93 13.40
C THR A 356 -16.71 -9.43 12.61
N LEU A 357 -16.58 -9.38 11.28
CA LEU A 357 -17.69 -9.04 10.38
C LEU A 357 -18.88 -10.02 10.52
N ARG A 358 -18.62 -11.32 10.61
CA ARG A 358 -19.67 -12.34 10.73
C ARG A 358 -20.46 -12.18 12.02
N TYR A 359 -19.80 -11.93 13.15
CA TYR A 359 -20.50 -11.62 14.41
C TYR A 359 -21.41 -10.41 14.25
N ALA A 360 -20.93 -9.30 13.69
CA ALA A 360 -21.69 -8.07 13.53
C ALA A 360 -22.91 -8.25 12.59
N ILE A 361 -22.75 -9.00 11.50
CA ILE A 361 -23.85 -9.36 10.58
C ILE A 361 -24.90 -10.24 11.26
N ASN A 362 -24.50 -11.14 12.16
CA ASN A 362 -25.41 -12.06 12.85
C ASN A 362 -26.25 -11.41 13.96
N GLN A 363 -26.02 -10.13 14.28
CA GLN A 363 -26.84 -9.40 15.24
C GLN A 363 -28.22 -9.07 14.67
N ARG A 364 -29.22 -9.00 15.55
CA ARG A 364 -30.65 -8.86 15.18
C ARG A 364 -31.15 -7.42 15.22
N ASP A 365 -30.45 -6.57 15.97
CA ASP A 365 -30.80 -5.18 16.15
C ASP A 365 -30.65 -4.42 14.81
N ALA A 366 -31.36 -3.30 14.65
CA ALA A 366 -30.98 -2.35 13.61
C ALA A 366 -29.55 -1.89 13.89
N ARG A 367 -28.69 -1.89 12.87
CA ARG A 367 -27.25 -1.70 13.11
C ARG A 367 -26.46 -1.16 11.93
N THR A 368 -25.42 -0.42 12.26
CA THR A 368 -24.39 0.04 11.33
C THR A 368 -23.08 -0.66 11.68
N ILE A 369 -22.46 -1.29 10.69
CA ILE A 369 -21.15 -1.94 10.81
C ILE A 369 -20.10 -1.00 10.26
N VAL A 370 -19.11 -0.70 11.10
CA VAL A 370 -17.93 0.12 10.78
C VAL A 370 -16.66 -0.74 10.90
N PHE A 371 -15.54 -0.22 10.42
CA PHE A 371 -14.28 -0.96 10.27
C PHE A 371 -13.10 -0.16 10.80
N ASP A 372 -12.35 -0.80 11.69
CA ASP A 372 -11.12 -0.26 12.30
C ASP A 372 -9.86 -0.87 11.66
N VAL A 373 -10.05 -1.75 10.68
CA VAL A 373 -9.00 -2.47 9.95
C VAL A 373 -9.22 -2.36 8.45
N ALA A 374 -8.12 -2.45 7.70
CA ALA A 374 -8.12 -2.65 6.26
C ALA A 374 -7.54 -4.04 5.97
N GLY A 375 -7.96 -4.65 4.87
CA GLY A 375 -7.48 -5.99 4.51
C GLY A 375 -8.54 -6.86 3.84
N THR A 376 -8.15 -8.11 3.63
CA THR A 376 -9.03 -9.14 3.10
C THR A 376 -9.53 -10.05 4.23
N ILE A 377 -10.84 -10.12 4.39
CA ILE A 377 -11.54 -11.08 5.26
C ILE A 377 -11.79 -12.34 4.44
N PHE A 378 -10.94 -13.36 4.65
CA PHE A 378 -11.11 -14.67 4.04
C PHE A 378 -12.16 -15.47 4.81
N LEU A 379 -13.34 -15.62 4.21
CA LEU A 379 -14.43 -16.35 4.84
C LEU A 379 -14.13 -17.84 4.94
N LYS A 380 -14.69 -18.48 5.97
CA LYS A 380 -14.60 -19.93 6.23
C LYS A 380 -15.89 -20.67 5.83
N SER A 381 -16.96 -19.94 5.51
CA SER A 381 -18.26 -20.44 5.03
C SER A 381 -19.10 -19.30 4.44
N ASP A 382 -20.19 -19.63 3.72
CA ASP A 382 -21.17 -18.66 3.23
C ASP A 382 -21.52 -17.60 4.29
N LEU A 383 -21.50 -16.33 3.89
CA LEU A 383 -21.92 -15.22 4.75
C LEU A 383 -23.31 -14.75 4.30
N ARG A 384 -24.33 -15.26 4.99
CA ARG A 384 -25.73 -14.92 4.70
C ARG A 384 -26.22 -13.80 5.62
N ILE A 385 -26.62 -12.67 5.04
CA ILE A 385 -27.23 -11.56 5.78
C ILE A 385 -28.71 -11.88 6.01
N ARG A 386 -29.01 -12.50 7.16
CA ARG A 386 -30.36 -13.00 7.52
C ARG A 386 -31.19 -12.01 8.34
N TYR A 387 -30.56 -10.98 8.89
CA TYR A 387 -31.23 -9.97 9.70
C TYR A 387 -31.03 -8.60 9.04
N GLY A 388 -32.15 -8.01 8.60
CA GLY A 388 -32.20 -6.72 7.91
C GLY A 388 -31.96 -5.52 8.82
N ASN A 389 -32.36 -4.33 8.36
CA ASN A 389 -32.08 -3.04 9.01
C ASN A 389 -30.58 -2.86 9.27
N LEU A 390 -29.80 -3.06 8.21
CA LEU A 390 -28.35 -3.16 8.27
C LEU A 390 -27.72 -2.15 7.32
N THR A 391 -26.77 -1.37 7.85
CA THR A 391 -25.80 -0.63 7.03
C THR A 391 -24.42 -1.26 7.22
N ILE A 392 -23.72 -1.60 6.14
CA ILE A 392 -22.29 -1.93 6.18
C ILE A 392 -21.54 -0.78 5.49
N ALA A 393 -20.85 0.02 6.30
CA ALA A 393 -20.20 1.25 5.88
C ALA A 393 -18.71 1.03 5.60
N GLY A 394 -18.38 0.40 4.47
CA GLY A 394 -16.99 0.12 4.07
C GLY A 394 -16.12 1.38 3.96
N GLN A 395 -16.73 2.56 3.76
CA GLN A 395 -16.01 3.83 3.73
C GLN A 395 -15.38 4.24 5.07
N THR A 396 -15.70 3.60 6.19
CA THR A 396 -15.00 3.88 7.46
C THR A 396 -13.63 3.21 7.53
N ALA A 397 -13.42 2.13 6.77
CA ALA A 397 -12.17 1.38 6.81
C ALA A 397 -10.96 2.28 6.46
N PRO A 398 -9.81 2.12 7.15
CA PRO A 398 -8.59 2.84 6.84
C PRO A 398 -8.04 2.47 5.45
N GLY A 399 -7.14 3.31 4.92
CA GLY A 399 -6.38 3.06 3.70
C GLY A 399 -7.24 2.56 2.53
N GLN A 400 -6.88 1.39 2.00
CA GLN A 400 -7.50 0.79 0.82
C GLN A 400 -8.80 0.01 1.11
N GLY A 401 -9.24 -0.06 2.36
CA GLY A 401 -10.53 -0.62 2.75
C GLY A 401 -10.59 -2.15 2.89
N ILE A 402 -11.78 -2.71 2.64
CA ILE A 402 -12.10 -4.12 2.95
C ILE A 402 -12.45 -4.91 1.68
N CYS A 403 -11.84 -6.09 1.56
CA CYS A 403 -12.26 -7.14 0.64
C CYS A 403 -12.83 -8.33 1.42
N ILE A 404 -13.95 -8.88 0.96
CA ILE A 404 -14.55 -10.11 1.48
C ILE A 404 -14.35 -11.19 0.41
N ALA A 405 -13.73 -12.31 0.80
CA ALA A 405 -13.23 -13.30 -0.14
C ALA A 405 -13.55 -14.75 0.24
N SER A 406 -13.24 -15.67 -0.69
CA SER A 406 -13.32 -17.13 -0.58
C SER A 406 -14.72 -17.76 -0.50
N TYR A 407 -15.72 -17.12 0.08
CA TYR A 407 -17.12 -17.63 0.09
C TYR A 407 -18.11 -16.55 -0.34
N PRO A 408 -19.30 -16.92 -0.85
CA PRO A 408 -20.28 -15.96 -1.31
C PRO A 408 -20.90 -15.18 -0.15
N VAL A 409 -21.19 -13.90 -0.42
CA VAL A 409 -22.05 -13.06 0.42
C VAL A 409 -23.45 -13.02 -0.20
N VAL A 410 -24.47 -13.35 0.61
CA VAL A 410 -25.85 -13.46 0.13
C VAL A 410 -26.79 -12.58 0.96
N LEU A 411 -27.51 -11.70 0.29
CA LEU A 411 -28.56 -10.87 0.88
C LEU A 411 -29.84 -11.70 1.05
N ALA A 412 -30.14 -12.06 2.30
CA ALA A 412 -31.27 -12.91 2.65
C ALA A 412 -32.27 -12.19 3.58
N ALA A 413 -32.29 -10.86 3.53
CA ALA A 413 -33.17 -9.99 4.32
C ALA A 413 -33.47 -8.67 3.58
N ASP A 414 -34.34 -7.85 4.16
CA ASP A 414 -34.76 -6.55 3.62
C ASP A 414 -34.08 -5.37 4.35
N ASN A 415 -34.18 -4.17 3.79
CA ASN A 415 -33.65 -2.91 4.38
C ASN A 415 -32.14 -2.96 4.63
N ILE A 416 -31.37 -3.04 3.53
CA ILE A 416 -29.91 -3.21 3.55
C ILE A 416 -29.22 -2.09 2.75
N ILE A 417 -28.19 -1.50 3.36
CA ILE A 417 -27.28 -0.55 2.72
C ILE A 417 -25.87 -1.17 2.74
N LEU A 418 -25.24 -1.33 1.56
CA LEU A 418 -23.83 -1.74 1.43
C LEU A 418 -23.07 -0.66 0.68
N ARG A 419 -21.94 -0.18 1.23
CA ARG A 419 -21.15 0.87 0.58
C ARG A 419 -19.65 0.62 0.64
N TYR A 420 -18.93 0.91 -0.45
CA TYR A 420 -17.46 0.91 -0.51
C TYR A 420 -16.80 -0.40 -0.04
N LEU A 421 -17.36 -1.54 -0.44
CA LEU A 421 -16.82 -2.88 -0.13
C LEU A 421 -16.35 -3.58 -1.40
N ARG A 422 -15.47 -4.58 -1.23
CA ARG A 422 -15.12 -5.51 -2.30
C ARG A 422 -15.60 -6.92 -2.00
N PHE A 423 -16.10 -7.61 -3.01
CA PHE A 423 -16.52 -9.00 -2.96
C PHE A 423 -15.77 -9.78 -4.03
N ARG A 424 -14.82 -10.62 -3.62
CA ARG A 424 -13.96 -11.40 -4.52
C ARG A 424 -13.93 -12.85 -4.09
N VAL A 425 -15.00 -13.56 -4.41
CA VAL A 425 -15.25 -14.92 -3.92
C VAL A 425 -14.20 -15.92 -4.41
N GLY A 426 -13.74 -15.78 -5.67
CA GLY A 426 -12.86 -16.78 -6.28
C GLY A 426 -13.57 -18.13 -6.45
N ASN A 427 -12.79 -19.18 -6.70
CA ASN A 427 -13.30 -20.54 -6.90
C ASN A 427 -12.78 -21.56 -5.88
N GLU A 428 -12.01 -21.12 -4.89
CA GLU A 428 -11.31 -22.00 -3.94
C GLU A 428 -12.28 -22.76 -3.01
N SER A 429 -13.44 -22.19 -2.67
CA SER A 429 -14.47 -22.87 -1.87
C SER A 429 -15.23 -23.96 -2.64
N GLY A 430 -15.04 -24.06 -3.96
CA GLY A 430 -15.86 -24.88 -4.85
C GLY A 430 -17.29 -24.35 -5.00
N GLY A 431 -18.10 -25.11 -5.75
CA GLY A 431 -19.48 -24.74 -6.09
C GLY A 431 -19.56 -23.73 -7.24
N GLU A 432 -20.71 -23.07 -7.34
CA GLU A 432 -21.01 -22.06 -8.36
C GLU A 432 -21.36 -20.72 -7.68
N PRO A 433 -20.48 -20.14 -6.85
CA PRO A 433 -20.82 -18.94 -6.11
C PRO A 433 -21.00 -17.73 -7.02
N ASP A 434 -22.02 -16.93 -6.69
CA ASP A 434 -22.10 -15.54 -7.09
C ASP A 434 -21.08 -14.70 -6.32
N GLY A 435 -20.63 -13.60 -6.92
CA GLY A 435 -19.77 -12.62 -6.23
C GLY A 435 -20.53 -11.91 -5.11
N LEU A 436 -21.63 -11.25 -5.48
CA LEU A 436 -22.63 -10.69 -4.57
C LEU A 436 -24.03 -11.04 -5.08
N GLY A 437 -24.75 -11.83 -4.28
CA GLY A 437 -26.08 -12.35 -4.64
C GLY A 437 -27.18 -11.87 -3.69
N GLY A 438 -28.39 -11.72 -4.23
CA GLY A 438 -29.60 -11.40 -3.46
C GLY A 438 -30.83 -11.53 -4.33
N MET A 439 -31.87 -12.21 -3.85
CA MET A 439 -33.09 -12.38 -4.62
C MET A 439 -34.30 -12.01 -3.78
N GLU A 440 -35.24 -11.30 -4.40
CA GLU A 440 -36.58 -11.05 -3.84
C GLU A 440 -36.60 -10.20 -2.56
N ASN A 441 -35.53 -9.46 -2.31
CA ASN A 441 -35.37 -8.51 -1.20
C ASN A 441 -36.11 -7.18 -1.46
N THR A 442 -36.45 -6.45 -0.40
CA THR A 442 -37.11 -5.14 -0.45
C THR A 442 -36.26 -4.08 0.24
N ASN A 443 -36.21 -2.86 -0.32
CA ASN A 443 -35.44 -1.73 0.21
C ASN A 443 -33.95 -2.08 0.32
N VAL A 444 -33.25 -2.12 -0.81
CA VAL A 444 -31.81 -2.43 -0.87
C VAL A 444 -31.09 -1.37 -1.66
N ILE A 445 -29.96 -0.91 -1.15
CA ILE A 445 -29.02 -0.11 -1.93
C ILE A 445 -27.60 -0.67 -1.81
N VAL A 446 -26.99 -0.91 -2.97
CA VAL A 446 -25.57 -1.26 -3.11
C VAL A 446 -24.91 -0.13 -3.87
N ASP A 447 -23.96 0.54 -3.23
CA ASP A 447 -23.32 1.75 -3.72
C ASP A 447 -21.80 1.63 -3.64
N HIS A 448 -21.08 1.94 -4.73
CA HIS A 448 -19.61 1.95 -4.71
C HIS A 448 -18.97 0.61 -4.28
N CYS A 449 -19.60 -0.52 -4.58
CA CYS A 449 -19.00 -1.82 -4.34
C CYS A 449 -18.26 -2.34 -5.59
N SER A 450 -17.15 -3.06 -5.38
CA SER A 450 -16.44 -3.77 -6.45
C SER A 450 -16.65 -5.27 -6.29
N ILE A 451 -17.10 -5.94 -7.35
CA ILE A 451 -17.43 -7.37 -7.32
C ILE A 451 -16.69 -8.07 -8.45
N SER A 452 -15.93 -9.12 -8.12
CA SER A 452 -15.16 -9.87 -9.09
C SER A 452 -15.08 -11.35 -8.78
N TRP A 453 -14.63 -12.11 -9.78
CA TRP A 453 -14.16 -13.50 -9.63
C TRP A 453 -15.23 -14.49 -9.14
N SER A 454 -16.48 -14.29 -9.58
CA SER A 454 -17.56 -15.27 -9.39
C SER A 454 -17.44 -16.45 -10.35
N VAL A 455 -17.99 -17.60 -9.96
CA VAL A 455 -18.08 -18.78 -10.85
C VAL A 455 -19.41 -18.79 -11.63
N ASP A 456 -20.51 -18.35 -11.02
CA ASP A 456 -21.79 -18.13 -11.72
C ASP A 456 -21.88 -16.67 -12.17
N GLU A 457 -22.35 -15.76 -11.30
CA GLU A 457 -22.60 -14.35 -11.64
C GLU A 457 -21.92 -13.36 -10.68
N CYS A 458 -21.34 -12.29 -11.21
CA CYS A 458 -20.67 -11.31 -10.36
C CYS A 458 -21.69 -10.55 -9.49
N LEU A 459 -22.67 -9.89 -10.11
CA LEU A 459 -23.57 -8.96 -9.42
C LEU A 459 -25.04 -9.27 -9.72
N SER A 460 -25.62 -10.19 -8.94
CA SER A 460 -26.99 -10.68 -9.07
C SER A 460 -27.84 -10.38 -7.83
N VAL A 461 -28.10 -9.08 -7.61
CA VAL A 461 -29.07 -8.60 -6.63
C VAL A 461 -30.32 -8.11 -7.37
N TYR A 462 -31.38 -8.93 -7.41
CA TYR A 462 -32.51 -8.74 -8.33
C TYR A 462 -33.82 -9.41 -7.90
N GLY A 463 -34.88 -9.18 -8.69
CA GLY A 463 -36.24 -9.65 -8.44
C GLY A 463 -36.84 -9.11 -7.15
N GLY A 464 -36.28 -8.02 -6.64
CA GLY A 464 -36.69 -7.35 -5.43
C GLY A 464 -37.67 -6.22 -5.68
N GLU A 465 -37.92 -5.42 -4.64
CA GLU A 465 -38.74 -4.21 -4.70
C GLU A 465 -38.02 -3.01 -4.07
N ASN A 466 -38.10 -1.83 -4.69
CA ASN A 466 -37.45 -0.59 -4.21
C ASN A 466 -35.95 -0.80 -3.98
N LEU A 467 -35.24 -1.12 -5.05
CA LEU A 467 -33.83 -1.54 -5.02
C LEU A 467 -33.00 -0.66 -5.94
N THR A 468 -31.80 -0.28 -5.50
CA THR A 468 -30.84 0.43 -6.35
C THR A 468 -29.45 -0.21 -6.27
N ILE A 469 -28.85 -0.42 -7.44
CA ILE A 469 -27.43 -0.71 -7.58
C ILE A 469 -26.81 0.47 -8.32
N GLN A 470 -25.94 1.21 -7.65
CA GLN A 470 -25.34 2.43 -8.19
C GLN A 470 -23.82 2.45 -8.04
N TRP A 471 -23.13 3.05 -9.01
CA TRP A 471 -21.69 3.31 -8.93
C TRP A 471 -20.86 2.06 -8.58
N CYS A 472 -21.30 0.86 -8.95
CA CYS A 472 -20.57 -0.38 -8.66
C CYS A 472 -19.70 -0.81 -9.84
N ILE A 473 -18.65 -1.57 -9.55
CA ILE A 473 -17.89 -2.33 -10.57
C ILE A 473 -18.27 -3.80 -10.41
N ALA A 474 -18.68 -4.44 -11.49
CA ALA A 474 -18.68 -5.89 -11.64
C ALA A 474 -17.65 -6.25 -12.71
N SER A 475 -16.69 -7.11 -12.41
CA SER A 475 -15.61 -7.39 -13.35
C SER A 475 -15.08 -8.81 -13.25
N GLU A 476 -14.56 -9.33 -14.36
CA GLU A 476 -13.77 -10.57 -14.36
C GLU A 476 -14.47 -11.76 -13.68
N SER A 477 -15.69 -12.06 -14.12
CA SER A 477 -16.31 -13.35 -13.82
C SER A 477 -15.41 -14.49 -14.35
N LEU A 478 -15.20 -15.53 -13.56
CA LEU A 478 -14.25 -16.59 -13.87
C LEU A 478 -14.80 -17.56 -14.91
N ARG A 479 -14.22 -17.57 -16.10
CA ARG A 479 -14.75 -18.23 -17.30
C ARG A 479 -14.77 -19.76 -17.24
N THR A 480 -13.71 -20.41 -16.76
CA THR A 480 -13.62 -21.87 -16.65
C THR A 480 -13.09 -22.25 -15.26
N ALA A 481 -13.98 -22.18 -14.27
CA ALA A 481 -13.62 -22.25 -12.85
C ALA A 481 -14.42 -23.29 -12.02
N GLY A 482 -15.01 -24.29 -12.69
CA GLY A 482 -15.72 -25.39 -12.01
C GLY A 482 -17.25 -25.37 -12.15
N HIS A 483 -17.80 -24.48 -12.96
CA HIS A 483 -19.24 -24.45 -13.24
C HIS A 483 -19.69 -25.72 -14.01
N GLY A 484 -20.80 -26.35 -13.60
CA GLY A 484 -21.30 -27.62 -14.14
C GLY A 484 -21.77 -27.57 -15.61
N LYS A 485 -21.91 -26.36 -16.15
CA LYS A 485 -22.21 -26.07 -17.57
C LYS A 485 -20.96 -25.87 -18.43
N GLY A 486 -19.76 -26.04 -17.88
CA GLY A 486 -18.49 -25.77 -18.55
C GLY A 486 -18.13 -24.29 -18.48
N THR A 487 -17.80 -23.68 -19.63
CA THR A 487 -17.48 -22.25 -19.71
C THR A 487 -18.66 -21.39 -19.25
N HIS A 488 -18.49 -20.71 -18.13
CA HIS A 488 -19.49 -19.90 -17.45
C HIS A 488 -18.77 -18.75 -16.76
N GLY A 489 -19.13 -17.51 -17.04
CA GLY A 489 -18.49 -16.34 -16.45
C GLY A 489 -19.33 -15.12 -16.79
N TYR A 490 -20.29 -14.82 -15.92
CA TYR A 490 -21.38 -13.89 -16.22
C TYR A 490 -21.37 -12.64 -15.33
N GLY A 491 -21.80 -11.51 -15.90
CA GLY A 491 -21.85 -10.22 -15.20
C GLY A 491 -22.94 -10.17 -14.12
N GLY A 492 -24.19 -10.40 -14.47
CA GLY A 492 -25.29 -10.44 -13.50
C GLY A 492 -26.70 -10.56 -14.11
N ASN A 493 -27.66 -10.95 -13.27
CA ASN A 493 -29.10 -10.86 -13.56
C ASN A 493 -29.70 -9.62 -12.92
N TRP A 494 -30.39 -8.79 -13.71
CA TRP A 494 -31.03 -7.55 -13.26
C TRP A 494 -32.54 -7.57 -13.56
N GLY A 495 -33.34 -7.08 -12.62
CA GLY A 495 -34.80 -7.06 -12.69
C GLY A 495 -35.42 -6.84 -11.31
N GLY A 496 -36.69 -6.50 -11.27
CA GLY A 496 -37.51 -6.31 -10.07
C GLY A 496 -38.64 -5.30 -10.25
N THR A 497 -39.41 -5.11 -9.19
CA THR A 497 -40.44 -4.07 -9.11
C THR A 497 -39.80 -2.76 -8.64
N ASN A 498 -39.86 -1.69 -9.43
CA ASN A 498 -39.28 -0.39 -9.06
C ASN A 498 -37.81 -0.55 -8.65
N VAL A 499 -36.96 -0.88 -9.62
CA VAL A 499 -35.53 -1.08 -9.37
C VAL A 499 -34.68 -0.25 -10.32
N SER A 500 -33.57 0.30 -9.81
CA SER A 500 -32.65 1.14 -10.59
C SER A 500 -31.26 0.50 -10.64
N TYR A 501 -30.68 0.45 -11.83
CA TYR A 501 -29.29 0.08 -12.05
C TYR A 501 -28.63 1.21 -12.82
N HIS A 502 -27.78 2.01 -12.18
CA HIS A 502 -27.17 3.15 -12.85
C HIS A 502 -25.72 3.42 -12.49
N HIS A 503 -24.99 3.99 -13.46
CA HIS A 503 -23.59 4.37 -13.27
C HIS A 503 -22.69 3.20 -12.84
N ASN A 504 -23.07 1.97 -13.19
CA ASN A 504 -22.26 0.78 -12.90
C ASN A 504 -21.33 0.47 -14.09
N LEU A 505 -20.17 -0.11 -13.80
CA LEU A 505 -19.27 -0.69 -14.79
C LEU A 505 -19.39 -2.21 -14.75
N LEU A 506 -19.73 -2.83 -15.88
CA LEU A 506 -19.59 -4.29 -16.05
C LEU A 506 -18.51 -4.54 -17.09
N ALA A 507 -17.43 -5.20 -16.71
CA ALA A 507 -16.23 -5.31 -17.54
C ALA A 507 -15.69 -6.74 -17.58
N HIS A 508 -15.27 -7.19 -18.77
CA HIS A 508 -14.56 -8.46 -18.94
C HIS A 508 -15.39 -9.69 -18.53
N HIS A 509 -16.60 -9.81 -19.08
CA HIS A 509 -17.49 -10.95 -18.83
C HIS A 509 -17.71 -11.79 -20.09
N GLY A 510 -17.88 -13.10 -19.90
CA GLY A 510 -18.28 -13.99 -20.98
C GLY A 510 -19.69 -13.70 -21.51
N SER A 511 -20.64 -13.30 -20.66
CA SER A 511 -22.01 -12.94 -21.06
C SER A 511 -22.76 -12.26 -19.90
N ARG A 512 -24.07 -12.03 -20.06
CA ARG A 512 -24.96 -11.40 -19.07
C ARG A 512 -24.42 -10.06 -18.59
N VAL A 513 -24.33 -9.12 -19.52
CA VAL A 513 -23.80 -7.77 -19.28
C VAL A 513 -24.89 -6.72 -19.53
N PRO A 514 -25.96 -6.66 -18.71
CA PRO A 514 -26.51 -7.69 -17.80
C PRO A 514 -27.49 -8.65 -18.51
N ARG A 515 -27.91 -9.76 -17.89
CA ARG A 515 -29.17 -10.42 -18.30
C ARG A 515 -30.35 -9.72 -17.64
N LEU A 516 -31.34 -9.31 -18.42
CA LEU A 516 -32.61 -8.79 -17.94
C LEU A 516 -33.51 -9.97 -17.60
N GLY A 517 -33.79 -10.17 -16.32
CA GLY A 517 -34.36 -11.42 -15.83
C GLY A 517 -35.37 -11.21 -14.71
N PRO A 518 -36.68 -11.41 -14.97
CA PRO A 518 -37.65 -11.36 -13.89
C PRO A 518 -37.46 -12.53 -12.92
N ARG A 519 -37.99 -12.37 -11.71
CA ARG A 519 -38.18 -13.45 -10.71
C ARG A 519 -39.66 -13.84 -10.62
N PRO A 520 -40.00 -15.06 -10.16
CA PRO A 520 -41.39 -15.46 -10.03
C PRO A 520 -42.24 -14.51 -9.20
N LYS A 521 -41.65 -13.89 -8.16
CA LYS A 521 -42.29 -12.89 -7.29
C LYS A 521 -42.64 -11.59 -8.04
N THR A 522 -41.80 -11.15 -8.97
CA THR A 522 -41.90 -9.83 -9.61
C THR A 522 -42.37 -9.89 -11.06
N GLN A 523 -42.46 -11.07 -11.66
CA GLN A 523 -42.69 -11.27 -13.11
C GLN A 523 -43.92 -10.56 -13.71
N GLU A 524 -44.94 -10.19 -12.92
CA GLU A 524 -46.12 -9.43 -13.41
C GLU A 524 -46.01 -7.92 -13.20
N ASN A 525 -44.94 -7.44 -12.55
CA ASN A 525 -44.80 -6.08 -12.03
C ASN A 525 -43.36 -5.56 -12.16
N GLU A 526 -42.63 -6.01 -13.18
CA GLU A 526 -41.26 -5.61 -13.48
C GLU A 526 -41.22 -4.17 -13.99
N TYR A 527 -40.61 -3.27 -13.22
CA TYR A 527 -40.35 -1.89 -13.60
C TYR A 527 -38.90 -1.56 -13.26
N MET A 528 -38.06 -1.58 -14.28
CA MET A 528 -36.62 -1.41 -14.12
C MET A 528 -36.12 -0.18 -14.88
N ASP A 529 -35.29 0.60 -14.21
CA ASP A 529 -34.57 1.71 -14.78
C ASP A 529 -33.08 1.38 -14.91
N MET A 530 -32.60 1.15 -16.14
CA MET A 530 -31.19 0.88 -16.45
C MET A 530 -30.59 2.05 -17.22
N ARG A 531 -29.80 2.90 -16.54
CA ARG A 531 -29.27 4.11 -17.17
C ARG A 531 -27.82 4.41 -16.84
N ASN A 532 -27.12 5.08 -17.76
CA ASN A 532 -25.75 5.57 -17.54
C ASN A 532 -24.73 4.51 -17.08
N ASN A 533 -24.98 3.22 -17.35
CA ASN A 533 -24.01 2.17 -17.10
C ASN A 533 -22.97 2.10 -18.22
N VAL A 534 -21.80 1.54 -17.91
CA VAL A 534 -20.73 1.25 -18.86
C VAL A 534 -20.59 -0.26 -18.99
N PHE A 535 -20.62 -0.76 -20.22
CA PHE A 535 -20.48 -2.17 -20.53
C PHE A 535 -19.23 -2.35 -21.39
N TYR A 536 -18.24 -3.10 -20.88
CA TYR A 536 -16.94 -3.25 -21.52
C TYR A 536 -16.54 -4.71 -21.75
N ASN A 537 -16.02 -4.98 -22.95
CA ASN A 537 -15.31 -6.23 -23.27
C ASN A 537 -16.10 -7.53 -22.98
N TRP A 538 -17.36 -7.61 -23.43
CA TRP A 538 -18.14 -8.84 -23.31
C TRP A 538 -17.79 -9.85 -24.41
N GLY A 539 -17.67 -11.12 -24.07
CA GLY A 539 -17.33 -12.20 -25.03
C GLY A 539 -18.54 -12.85 -25.72
N GLY A 540 -19.73 -12.72 -25.17
CA GLY A 540 -20.93 -13.49 -25.55
C GLY A 540 -22.12 -12.60 -25.84
N ASN A 541 -23.27 -12.90 -25.22
CA ASN A 541 -24.53 -12.25 -25.59
C ASN A 541 -24.65 -10.78 -25.16
N GLY A 542 -23.71 -10.22 -24.39
CA GLY A 542 -23.88 -8.88 -23.83
C GLY A 542 -25.16 -8.78 -22.99
N CYS A 543 -25.97 -7.76 -23.23
CA CYS A 543 -27.28 -7.62 -22.63
C CYS A 543 -28.38 -8.40 -23.37
N TYR A 544 -29.21 -9.17 -22.66
CA TYR A 544 -30.31 -9.95 -23.25
C TYR A 544 -31.38 -10.34 -22.22
N GLY A 545 -32.53 -10.86 -22.68
CA GLY A 545 -33.65 -11.30 -21.84
C GLY A 545 -34.84 -10.35 -21.94
N GLY A 546 -35.38 -9.90 -20.81
CA GLY A 546 -36.44 -8.90 -20.79
C GLY A 546 -37.84 -9.48 -20.98
N GLU A 547 -38.01 -10.78 -20.71
CA GLU A 547 -39.27 -11.48 -20.96
C GLU A 547 -40.37 -10.90 -20.06
N GLY A 548 -41.38 -10.24 -20.65
CA GLY A 548 -42.51 -9.63 -19.94
C GLY A 548 -42.18 -8.41 -19.06
N MET A 549 -40.95 -7.86 -19.15
CA MET A 549 -40.52 -6.75 -18.31
C MET A 549 -40.91 -5.37 -18.86
N ASN A 550 -41.00 -4.34 -18.01
CA ASN A 550 -41.05 -2.94 -18.43
C ASN A 550 -39.72 -2.25 -18.05
N VAL A 551 -38.96 -1.75 -19.04
CA VAL A 551 -37.57 -1.34 -18.82
C VAL A 551 -37.22 -0.01 -19.51
N ASN A 552 -36.59 0.91 -18.78
CA ASN A 552 -35.81 2.00 -19.38
C ASN A 552 -34.37 1.52 -19.66
N ILE A 553 -33.86 1.78 -20.86
CA ILE A 553 -32.45 1.59 -21.25
C ILE A 553 -31.95 2.93 -21.78
N VAL A 554 -31.35 3.76 -20.91
CA VAL A 554 -31.09 5.17 -21.21
C VAL A 554 -29.62 5.56 -21.03
N ASN A 555 -29.04 6.20 -22.04
CA ASN A 555 -27.70 6.80 -21.96
C ASN A 555 -26.60 5.86 -21.42
N ASN A 556 -26.70 4.56 -21.68
CA ASN A 556 -25.62 3.61 -21.36
C ASN A 556 -24.52 3.68 -22.43
N TYR A 557 -23.29 3.37 -22.05
CA TYR A 557 -22.13 3.34 -22.93
C TYR A 557 -21.64 1.90 -23.15
N TYR A 558 -21.77 1.42 -24.38
CA TYR A 558 -21.37 0.07 -24.78
C TYR A 558 -20.03 0.15 -25.52
N LYS A 559 -18.99 -0.41 -24.92
CA LYS A 559 -17.63 -0.44 -25.47
C LYS A 559 -17.18 -1.86 -25.78
N PRO A 560 -17.22 -2.29 -27.05
CA PRO A 560 -16.61 -3.56 -27.45
C PRO A 560 -15.13 -3.58 -27.09
N GLY A 561 -14.65 -4.71 -26.56
CA GLY A 561 -13.25 -4.88 -26.20
C GLY A 561 -12.56 -6.01 -27.00
N PRO A 562 -11.31 -6.34 -26.63
CA PRO A 562 -10.53 -7.40 -27.27
C PRO A 562 -11.22 -8.77 -27.36
N ALA A 563 -12.02 -9.15 -26.37
CA ALA A 563 -12.77 -10.41 -26.36
C ALA A 563 -14.10 -10.35 -27.13
N THR A 564 -14.56 -9.16 -27.54
CA THR A 564 -15.89 -9.02 -28.16
C THR A 564 -15.89 -9.58 -29.60
N PRO A 565 -16.76 -10.57 -29.93
CA PRO A 565 -16.77 -11.23 -31.24
C PRO A 565 -17.20 -10.31 -32.38
N ASN A 566 -16.52 -10.37 -33.53
CA ASN A 566 -16.79 -9.53 -34.72
C ASN A 566 -18.04 -9.96 -35.50
N ASN A 567 -19.18 -9.91 -34.82
CA ASN A 567 -20.50 -10.19 -35.36
C ASN A 567 -21.54 -9.25 -34.71
N TYR A 568 -22.82 -9.56 -34.90
CA TYR A 568 -23.93 -8.72 -34.44
C TYR A 568 -24.01 -8.48 -32.93
N VAL A 569 -23.37 -9.31 -32.10
CA VAL A 569 -23.30 -9.09 -30.63
C VAL A 569 -22.43 -7.91 -30.25
N ARG A 570 -21.52 -7.47 -31.15
CA ARG A 570 -20.62 -6.32 -30.94
C ARG A 570 -21.37 -5.01 -30.77
N TYR A 571 -22.55 -4.89 -31.36
CA TYR A 571 -23.34 -3.65 -31.34
C TYR A 571 -24.73 -3.85 -30.74
N ARG A 572 -24.90 -4.90 -29.94
CA ARG A 572 -26.15 -5.19 -29.24
C ARG A 572 -26.34 -4.22 -28.07
N ILE A 573 -27.50 -3.56 -28.06
CA ILE A 573 -27.99 -2.84 -26.87
C ILE A 573 -28.72 -3.83 -25.96
N ALA A 574 -29.64 -4.62 -26.50
CA ALA A 574 -30.26 -5.75 -25.82
C ALA A 574 -30.85 -6.78 -26.80
N GLY A 575 -30.60 -8.07 -26.57
CA GLY A 575 -31.28 -9.16 -27.29
C GLY A 575 -32.56 -9.57 -26.56
N ILE A 576 -33.72 -9.08 -27.01
CA ILE A 576 -35.00 -9.30 -26.33
C ILE A 576 -35.54 -10.70 -26.60
N GLY A 577 -35.95 -11.38 -25.54
CA GLY A 577 -36.57 -12.71 -25.59
C GLY A 577 -38.01 -12.71 -25.10
N VAL A 578 -38.60 -13.89 -25.15
CA VAL A 578 -39.93 -14.19 -24.61
C VAL A 578 -39.89 -15.54 -23.88
N ARG A 579 -40.78 -15.73 -22.90
CA ARG A 579 -40.97 -17.07 -22.33
C ARG A 579 -41.69 -17.95 -23.36
N THR A 580 -41.01 -18.98 -23.85
CA THR A 580 -41.55 -19.95 -24.82
C THR A 580 -42.49 -20.94 -24.16
N TYR A 581 -43.24 -21.68 -24.97
CA TYR A 581 -44.08 -22.78 -24.52
C TYR A 581 -43.25 -23.80 -23.71
N ASP A 582 -42.13 -24.26 -24.26
CA ASP A 582 -41.25 -25.23 -23.61
C ASP A 582 -40.68 -24.70 -22.29
N TYR A 583 -40.43 -23.39 -22.17
CA TYR A 583 -39.94 -22.81 -20.93
C TYR A 583 -41.02 -22.72 -19.85
N CYS A 584 -42.28 -22.55 -20.26
CA CYS A 584 -43.43 -22.35 -19.37
C CYS A 584 -44.11 -23.66 -18.94
N HIS A 585 -43.62 -24.80 -19.39
CA HIS A 585 -44.17 -26.12 -19.05
C HIS A 585 -43.08 -27.07 -18.58
N GLU A 586 -43.46 -28.05 -17.75
CA GLU A 586 -42.62 -29.20 -17.42
C GLU A 586 -42.56 -30.19 -18.62
N GLU A 587 -41.71 -31.22 -18.54
CA GLU A 587 -41.56 -32.22 -19.61
C GLU A 587 -42.87 -32.97 -19.94
N ASP A 588 -43.80 -33.06 -19.00
CA ASP A 588 -45.13 -33.68 -19.19
C ASP A 588 -46.18 -32.72 -19.76
N GLY A 589 -45.79 -31.47 -20.05
CA GLY A 589 -46.64 -30.42 -20.57
C GLY A 589 -47.49 -29.70 -19.51
N THR A 590 -47.24 -29.92 -18.22
CA THR A 590 -47.93 -29.16 -17.16
C THR A 590 -47.36 -27.74 -17.03
N PRO A 591 -48.19 -26.70 -16.90
CA PRO A 591 -47.71 -25.32 -16.70
C PRO A 591 -46.87 -25.17 -15.42
N ASN A 592 -45.71 -24.52 -15.54
CA ASN A 592 -44.85 -24.19 -14.40
C ASN A 592 -45.07 -22.73 -13.93
N THR A 593 -44.24 -22.28 -12.97
CA THR A 593 -44.41 -20.95 -12.34
C THR A 593 -44.28 -19.76 -13.30
N TRP A 594 -43.75 -19.96 -14.51
CA TRP A 594 -43.54 -18.93 -15.53
C TRP A 594 -44.65 -18.87 -16.58
N PHE A 595 -45.60 -19.81 -16.56
CA PHE A 595 -46.74 -19.83 -17.48
C PHE A 595 -47.51 -18.50 -17.58
N PRO A 596 -47.70 -17.71 -16.49
CA PRO A 596 -48.35 -16.39 -16.60
C PRO A 596 -47.67 -15.42 -17.56
N MET A 597 -46.38 -15.64 -17.88
CA MET A 597 -45.57 -14.83 -18.81
C MET A 597 -45.31 -15.49 -20.16
N MET A 598 -45.94 -16.64 -20.45
CA MET A 598 -45.80 -17.28 -21.75
C MET A 598 -46.19 -16.31 -22.87
N HIS A 599 -45.29 -16.16 -23.85
CA HIS A 599 -45.46 -15.30 -25.03
C HIS A 599 -45.73 -13.81 -24.75
N LYS A 600 -45.56 -13.34 -23.51
CA LYS A 600 -45.64 -11.92 -23.18
C LYS A 600 -44.30 -11.24 -23.44
N TRP A 601 -44.29 -10.34 -24.43
CA TRP A 601 -43.14 -9.50 -24.73
C TRP A 601 -43.04 -8.35 -23.73
N GLY A 602 -41.82 -7.97 -23.37
CA GLY A 602 -41.58 -6.78 -22.57
C GLY A 602 -41.83 -5.48 -23.34
N THR A 603 -41.93 -4.37 -22.61
CA THR A 603 -41.99 -3.01 -23.17
C THR A 603 -40.78 -2.21 -22.73
N PHE A 604 -40.21 -1.42 -23.64
CA PHE A 604 -38.92 -0.77 -23.44
C PHE A 604 -38.95 0.68 -23.89
N TYR A 605 -38.41 1.57 -23.07
CA TYR A 605 -37.98 2.90 -23.49
C TYR A 605 -36.46 2.87 -23.69
N VAL A 606 -36.00 2.99 -24.93
CA VAL A 606 -34.57 2.89 -25.28
C VAL A 606 -34.15 4.19 -25.95
N ASP A 607 -33.26 4.94 -25.32
CA ASP A 607 -32.86 6.27 -25.80
C ASP A 607 -31.42 6.65 -25.39
N GLY A 608 -30.75 7.40 -26.26
CA GLY A 608 -29.45 8.03 -26.00
C GLY A 608 -28.26 7.10 -25.71
N ASN A 609 -28.40 5.78 -25.91
CA ASN A 609 -27.29 4.85 -25.71
C ASN A 609 -26.24 4.97 -26.82
N VAL A 610 -24.97 4.86 -26.44
CA VAL A 610 -23.83 4.93 -27.35
C VAL A 610 -23.19 3.55 -27.49
N VAL A 611 -22.91 3.14 -28.73
CA VAL A 611 -22.13 1.95 -29.04
C VAL A 611 -20.83 2.38 -29.72
N GLU A 612 -19.71 2.28 -28.99
CA GLU A 612 -18.40 2.69 -29.49
C GLU A 612 -18.04 1.90 -30.76
N GLY A 613 -17.67 2.64 -31.82
CA GLY A 613 -17.36 2.05 -33.12
C GLY A 613 -18.58 1.67 -33.98
N ASN A 614 -19.82 1.94 -33.55
CA ASN A 614 -21.02 1.73 -34.37
C ASN A 614 -21.92 2.98 -34.39
N ALA A 615 -21.69 3.85 -35.38
CA ALA A 615 -22.45 5.10 -35.55
C ALA A 615 -23.92 4.87 -35.94
N GLU A 616 -24.24 3.76 -36.63
CA GLU A 616 -25.61 3.43 -37.04
C GLU A 616 -26.48 3.13 -35.81
N VAL A 617 -26.04 2.22 -34.94
CA VAL A 617 -26.76 1.86 -33.71
C VAL A 617 -26.77 3.03 -32.72
N THR A 618 -25.71 3.83 -32.69
CA THR A 618 -25.68 5.04 -31.84
C THR A 618 -26.72 6.07 -32.29
N ALA A 619 -26.95 6.22 -33.60
CA ALA A 619 -27.97 7.13 -34.13
C ALA A 619 -29.39 6.56 -34.03
N ASP A 620 -29.55 5.24 -34.13
CA ASP A 620 -30.82 4.52 -33.98
C ASP A 620 -30.61 3.23 -33.17
N ASN A 621 -30.89 3.34 -31.87
CA ASN A 621 -30.75 2.23 -30.93
C ASN A 621 -31.67 1.04 -31.28
N TRP A 622 -32.82 1.28 -31.92
CA TRP A 622 -33.85 0.27 -32.09
C TRP A 622 -33.59 -0.69 -33.23
N THR A 623 -33.29 -0.18 -34.43
CA THR A 623 -33.30 -1.01 -35.64
C THR A 623 -32.31 -2.18 -35.56
N GLN A 624 -31.02 -1.91 -35.32
CA GLN A 624 -29.99 -2.94 -35.25
C GLN A 624 -29.56 -3.27 -33.81
N GLY A 625 -29.75 -2.36 -32.86
CA GLY A 625 -29.38 -2.55 -31.46
C GLY A 625 -30.38 -3.36 -30.63
N ILE A 626 -31.65 -3.40 -31.06
CA ILE A 626 -32.74 -4.15 -30.40
C ILE A 626 -33.40 -5.15 -31.37
N TYR A 627 -34.11 -4.67 -32.40
CA TYR A 627 -34.90 -5.55 -33.27
C TYR A 627 -34.04 -6.53 -34.06
N GLY A 628 -32.90 -6.07 -34.61
CA GLY A 628 -31.92 -6.92 -35.29
C GLY A 628 -31.23 -7.95 -34.39
N GLN A 629 -31.48 -7.91 -33.07
CA GLN A 629 -30.91 -8.82 -32.09
C GLN A 629 -31.87 -9.94 -31.69
N ILE A 630 -33.11 -9.93 -32.21
CA ILE A 630 -34.14 -10.93 -31.91
C ILE A 630 -34.04 -12.08 -32.93
N ASP A 631 -33.81 -13.29 -32.42
CA ASP A 631 -33.91 -14.52 -33.20
C ASP A 631 -35.31 -15.12 -33.00
N ASN A 632 -36.21 -14.87 -33.94
CA ASN A 632 -37.61 -15.25 -33.82
C ASN A 632 -37.82 -16.77 -33.68
N SER A 633 -36.92 -17.57 -34.26
CA SER A 633 -36.98 -19.03 -34.16
C SER A 633 -36.77 -19.53 -32.73
N ARG A 634 -36.20 -18.69 -31.86
CA ARG A 634 -36.01 -18.95 -30.42
C ARG A 634 -37.10 -18.33 -29.55
N CYS A 635 -38.13 -17.75 -30.17
CA CYS A 635 -39.22 -17.04 -29.52
C CYS A 635 -40.60 -17.59 -29.97
N ASP A 636 -40.66 -18.87 -30.30
CA ASP A 636 -41.84 -19.56 -30.85
C ASP A 636 -42.47 -18.84 -32.06
N ASP A 637 -41.63 -18.16 -32.84
CA ASP A 637 -42.02 -17.33 -33.98
C ASP A 637 -43.06 -16.22 -33.66
N THR A 638 -43.14 -15.80 -32.38
CA THR A 638 -44.13 -14.82 -31.92
C THR A 638 -43.77 -13.36 -32.21
N PHE A 639 -42.52 -13.06 -32.57
CA PHE A 639 -42.09 -11.70 -32.94
C PHE A 639 -42.64 -11.34 -34.33
N ASN A 640 -43.51 -10.33 -34.39
CA ASN A 640 -44.16 -9.84 -35.61
C ASN A 640 -44.27 -8.30 -35.58
N ASP A 641 -44.80 -7.69 -36.64
CA ASP A 641 -44.90 -6.23 -36.76
C ASP A 641 -45.72 -5.57 -35.64
N GLN A 642 -46.74 -6.25 -35.10
CA GLN A 642 -47.53 -5.75 -33.98
C GLN A 642 -46.69 -5.74 -32.70
N VAL A 643 -46.04 -6.86 -32.36
CA VAL A 643 -45.13 -6.96 -31.20
C VAL A 643 -44.01 -5.92 -31.29
N LYS A 644 -43.43 -5.78 -32.49
CA LYS A 644 -42.38 -4.78 -32.75
C LYS A 644 -42.85 -3.35 -32.42
N ALA A 645 -44.10 -3.01 -32.75
CA ALA A 645 -44.67 -1.70 -32.45
C ALA A 645 -45.04 -1.54 -30.96
N GLU A 646 -45.62 -2.57 -30.34
CA GLU A 646 -46.09 -2.53 -28.95
C GLU A 646 -44.95 -2.53 -27.92
N MET A 647 -43.81 -3.17 -28.24
CA MET A 647 -42.67 -3.21 -27.31
C MET A 647 -41.95 -1.86 -27.17
N HIS A 648 -42.18 -0.90 -28.07
CA HIS A 648 -41.51 0.40 -28.07
C HIS A 648 -42.34 1.45 -27.32
N LEU A 649 -41.87 1.84 -26.14
CA LEU A 649 -42.42 2.96 -25.38
C LEU A 649 -41.85 4.28 -25.90
N THR A 650 -42.73 5.25 -26.16
CA THR A 650 -42.35 6.60 -26.61
C THR A 650 -42.12 7.60 -25.47
N THR A 651 -42.43 7.19 -24.23
CA THR A 651 -42.20 7.96 -23.01
C THR A 651 -41.49 7.09 -21.99
N PRO A 652 -40.53 7.64 -21.22
CA PRO A 652 -39.83 6.88 -20.20
C PRO A 652 -40.78 6.42 -19.09
N LEU A 653 -40.46 5.27 -18.51
CA LEU A 653 -41.03 4.81 -17.25
C LEU A 653 -40.50 5.67 -16.09
N ALA A 654 -41.13 5.56 -14.92
CA ALA A 654 -40.62 6.20 -13.71
C ALA A 654 -39.16 5.78 -13.43
N THR A 655 -38.33 6.74 -13.01
CA THR A 655 -36.87 6.60 -12.90
C THR A 655 -36.40 6.39 -11.46
N GLY A 656 -37.25 6.71 -10.48
CA GLY A 656 -36.88 6.76 -9.07
C GLY A 656 -36.06 8.00 -8.66
N ARG A 657 -35.96 9.03 -9.52
CA ARG A 657 -35.12 10.24 -9.35
C ARG A 657 -33.62 9.92 -9.40
N VAL A 658 -33.03 10.01 -10.58
CA VAL A 658 -31.60 9.73 -10.84
C VAL A 658 -30.95 10.90 -11.57
N THR A 659 -29.75 11.29 -11.14
CA THR A 659 -28.95 12.27 -11.88
C THR A 659 -28.50 11.62 -13.18
N THR A 660 -29.01 12.11 -14.30
CA THR A 660 -28.82 11.52 -15.62
C THR A 660 -27.81 12.31 -16.42
N HIS A 661 -26.83 11.62 -16.97
CA HIS A 661 -25.78 12.18 -17.81
C HIS A 661 -25.97 11.77 -19.27
N SER A 662 -25.29 12.43 -20.21
CA SER A 662 -25.09 11.82 -21.54
C SER A 662 -24.27 10.53 -21.40
N ALA A 663 -24.40 9.60 -22.34
CA ALA A 663 -23.64 8.34 -22.30
C ALA A 663 -22.12 8.56 -22.24
N GLN A 664 -21.59 9.59 -22.91
CA GLN A 664 -20.16 9.92 -22.87
C GLN A 664 -19.73 10.43 -21.49
N GLN A 665 -20.48 11.36 -20.89
CA GLN A 665 -20.20 11.83 -19.53
C GLN A 665 -20.30 10.69 -18.52
N ALA A 666 -21.30 9.81 -18.67
CA ALA A 666 -21.43 8.63 -17.84
C ALA A 666 -20.21 7.71 -17.96
N PHE A 667 -19.68 7.49 -19.17
CA PHE A 667 -18.44 6.75 -19.36
C PHE A 667 -17.27 7.33 -18.56
N ASP A 668 -17.02 8.63 -18.70
CA ASP A 668 -15.91 9.30 -18.02
C ASP A 668 -16.05 9.19 -16.49
N LEU A 669 -17.24 9.51 -15.98
CA LEU A 669 -17.55 9.48 -14.54
C LEU A 669 -17.50 8.07 -13.96
N VAL A 670 -18.07 7.07 -14.63
CA VAL A 670 -18.09 5.67 -14.14
C VAL A 670 -16.67 5.12 -14.05
N VAL A 671 -15.84 5.36 -15.07
CA VAL A 671 -14.44 4.95 -15.04
C VAL A 671 -13.68 5.63 -13.90
N ASP A 672 -13.97 6.88 -13.57
CA ASP A 672 -13.29 7.61 -12.49
C ASP A 672 -13.81 7.24 -11.08
N TYR A 673 -15.12 7.01 -10.92
CA TYR A 673 -15.76 7.01 -9.61
C TYR A 673 -16.49 5.72 -9.20
N ALA A 674 -16.76 4.77 -10.09
CA ALA A 674 -17.44 3.53 -9.70
C ALA A 674 -16.54 2.56 -8.88
N GLY A 675 -17.16 1.59 -8.22
CA GLY A 675 -16.49 0.62 -7.34
C GLY A 675 -16.08 1.26 -6.03
N CYS A 676 -15.19 0.61 -5.28
CA CYS A 676 -14.70 1.13 -4.00
C CYS A 676 -13.71 2.30 -4.22
N SER A 677 -14.24 3.44 -4.72
CA SER A 677 -13.48 4.58 -5.22
C SER A 677 -12.92 5.52 -4.15
N LYS A 678 -13.30 5.34 -2.88
CA LYS A 678 -12.61 5.98 -1.74
C LYS A 678 -11.12 5.60 -1.73
N GLY A 679 -10.80 4.36 -2.09
CA GLY A 679 -9.45 3.86 -2.19
C GLY A 679 -9.44 2.60 -3.03
N ARG A 680 -9.35 2.75 -4.36
CA ARG A 680 -9.24 1.63 -5.29
C ARG A 680 -7.98 0.81 -5.00
N ASP A 681 -8.06 -0.48 -5.26
CA ASP A 681 -6.87 -1.32 -5.28
C ASP A 681 -6.39 -1.52 -6.72
N LEU A 682 -5.28 -2.24 -6.89
CA LEU A 682 -4.64 -2.43 -8.19
C LEU A 682 -5.55 -3.09 -9.23
N ILE A 683 -6.56 -3.87 -8.81
CA ILE A 683 -7.48 -4.54 -9.73
C ILE A 683 -8.52 -3.54 -10.22
N ASP A 684 -9.19 -2.82 -9.30
CA ASP A 684 -10.21 -1.84 -9.68
C ASP A 684 -9.60 -0.73 -10.55
N ASP A 685 -8.38 -0.27 -10.23
CA ASP A 685 -7.64 0.70 -11.04
C ASP A 685 -7.30 0.17 -12.44
N ARG A 686 -6.86 -1.10 -12.52
CA ARG A 686 -6.59 -1.75 -13.81
C ARG A 686 -7.87 -1.83 -14.65
N ILE A 687 -8.98 -2.30 -14.08
CA ILE A 687 -10.25 -2.45 -14.81
C ILE A 687 -10.75 -1.11 -15.34
N ALA A 688 -10.65 -0.05 -14.53
CA ALA A 688 -10.97 1.31 -14.97
C ALA A 688 -10.08 1.76 -16.14
N MET A 689 -8.77 1.54 -16.06
CA MET A 689 -7.82 1.93 -17.12
C MET A 689 -7.95 1.09 -18.39
N GLU A 690 -8.22 -0.20 -18.28
CA GLU A 690 -8.50 -1.07 -19.41
C GLU A 690 -9.78 -0.65 -20.14
N THR A 691 -10.83 -0.32 -19.38
CA THR A 691 -12.08 0.22 -19.92
C THR A 691 -11.85 1.55 -20.63
N ARG A 692 -11.07 2.47 -20.01
CA ARG A 692 -10.69 3.75 -20.62
C ARG A 692 -10.01 3.55 -21.96
N ASN A 693 -8.98 2.71 -21.97
CA ASN A 693 -8.07 2.56 -23.11
C ASN A 693 -8.54 1.55 -24.16
N GLY A 694 -9.60 0.77 -23.88
CA GLY A 694 -10.04 -0.31 -24.77
C GLY A 694 -9.04 -1.47 -24.85
N THR A 695 -8.34 -1.75 -23.76
CA THR A 695 -7.31 -2.79 -23.66
C THR A 695 -7.71 -3.92 -22.70
N ALA A 696 -6.98 -5.03 -22.71
CA ALA A 696 -7.07 -6.07 -21.70
C ALA A 696 -5.66 -6.61 -21.41
N THR A 697 -5.28 -6.71 -20.13
CA THR A 697 -3.92 -7.12 -19.75
C THR A 697 -3.78 -8.64 -19.65
N TYR A 698 -4.80 -9.30 -19.09
CA TYR A 698 -4.73 -10.72 -18.74
C TYR A 698 -5.57 -11.61 -19.66
N ILE A 699 -5.26 -12.90 -19.67
CA ILE A 699 -5.97 -13.96 -20.41
C ILE A 699 -6.20 -15.13 -19.45
N GLY A 700 -7.21 -15.96 -19.73
CA GLY A 700 -7.43 -17.19 -18.99
C GLY A 700 -6.30 -18.22 -19.15
N SER A 701 -6.03 -19.01 -18.13
CA SER A 701 -5.02 -20.08 -18.16
C SER A 701 -5.55 -21.50 -18.41
N VAL A 702 -6.87 -21.71 -18.33
CA VAL A 702 -7.52 -23.03 -18.37
C VAL A 702 -8.24 -23.26 -19.70
N THR A 703 -8.94 -22.25 -20.20
CA THR A 703 -9.74 -22.34 -21.41
C THR A 703 -8.84 -22.54 -22.63
N PRO A 704 -9.12 -23.55 -23.49
CA PRO A 704 -8.43 -23.67 -24.76
C PRO A 704 -8.58 -22.41 -25.61
N ASN A 705 -7.48 -21.91 -26.18
CA ASN A 705 -7.43 -20.68 -26.97
C ASN A 705 -7.87 -19.43 -26.20
N ALA A 706 -7.61 -19.34 -24.89
CA ALA A 706 -7.92 -18.14 -24.09
C ALA A 706 -7.30 -16.83 -24.66
N GLY A 707 -6.23 -16.92 -25.45
CA GLY A 707 -5.66 -15.80 -26.19
C GLY A 707 -6.61 -15.12 -27.20
N ASP A 708 -7.67 -15.82 -27.63
CA ASP A 708 -8.71 -15.26 -28.51
C ASP A 708 -9.78 -14.48 -27.72
N SER A 709 -9.70 -14.44 -26.39
CA SER A 709 -10.63 -13.68 -25.55
C SER A 709 -9.92 -12.92 -24.42
N PRO A 710 -9.03 -11.96 -24.73
CA PRO A 710 -8.31 -11.20 -23.71
C PRO A 710 -9.24 -10.45 -22.76
N GLY A 711 -8.92 -10.51 -21.47
CA GLY A 711 -9.72 -9.99 -20.38
C GLY A 711 -10.61 -11.04 -19.73
N LEU A 712 -10.98 -12.11 -20.43
CA LEU A 712 -11.78 -13.18 -19.84
C LEU A 712 -10.85 -14.19 -19.15
N ILE A 713 -10.69 -14.02 -17.85
CA ILE A 713 -9.84 -14.87 -17.00
C ILE A 713 -10.58 -16.14 -16.59
N ASP A 714 -9.84 -17.20 -16.26
CA ASP A 714 -10.38 -18.48 -15.81
C ASP A 714 -10.26 -18.64 -14.29
N LEU A 715 -9.19 -18.12 -13.69
CA LEU A 715 -8.88 -18.26 -12.26
C LEU A 715 -8.38 -16.93 -11.69
N PRO A 716 -8.54 -16.67 -10.38
CA PRO A 716 -7.94 -15.50 -9.73
C PRO A 716 -6.42 -15.41 -9.95
N ASP A 717 -5.73 -16.56 -10.01
CA ASP A 717 -4.28 -16.61 -10.26
C ASP A 717 -3.86 -16.07 -11.63
N ASP A 718 -4.78 -15.96 -12.61
CA ASP A 718 -4.47 -15.39 -13.93
C ASP A 718 -4.09 -13.91 -13.85
N VAL A 719 -4.59 -13.21 -12.82
CA VAL A 719 -4.36 -11.77 -12.61
C VAL A 719 -3.38 -11.46 -11.49
N LYS A 720 -2.79 -12.51 -10.90
CA LYS A 720 -1.81 -12.39 -9.82
C LYS A 720 -0.53 -11.72 -10.34
N PRO A 721 -0.12 -10.56 -9.80
CA PRO A 721 1.12 -9.91 -10.21
C PRO A 721 2.34 -10.82 -10.02
N ALA A 722 3.32 -10.71 -10.93
CA ALA A 722 4.54 -11.50 -10.83
C ALA A 722 5.26 -11.27 -9.49
N GLY A 723 5.56 -12.35 -8.77
CA GLY A 723 6.20 -12.29 -7.44
C GLY A 723 5.24 -12.03 -6.27
N ALA A 724 3.96 -11.74 -6.51
CA ALA A 724 2.97 -11.65 -5.44
C ALA A 724 2.73 -13.01 -4.77
N VAL A 725 2.38 -13.00 -3.49
CA VAL A 725 2.05 -14.23 -2.75
C VAL A 725 0.64 -14.73 -3.03
N SER A 726 -0.30 -13.81 -3.28
CA SER A 726 -1.73 -14.07 -3.47
C SER A 726 -2.26 -13.30 -4.69
N ALA A 727 -3.32 -13.83 -5.31
CA ALA A 727 -4.10 -13.11 -6.32
C ALA A 727 -4.90 -11.96 -5.68
N TRP A 728 -5.36 -12.12 -4.44
CA TRP A 728 -5.97 -11.05 -3.65
C TRP A 728 -4.88 -10.08 -3.22
N PRO A 729 -4.92 -8.81 -3.65
CA PRO A 729 -3.95 -7.81 -3.24
C PRO A 729 -3.95 -7.64 -1.72
N GLU A 730 -2.78 -7.38 -1.15
CA GLU A 730 -2.71 -6.86 0.21
C GLU A 730 -3.33 -5.46 0.22
N LEU A 731 -4.37 -5.28 1.03
CA LEU A 731 -5.01 -4.00 1.24
C LEU A 731 -4.41 -3.38 2.49
N SER A 732 -3.62 -2.33 2.32
CA SER A 732 -2.95 -1.70 3.44
C SER A 732 -3.84 -0.63 4.07
N GLY A 733 -3.67 -0.41 5.38
CA GLY A 733 -4.22 0.78 6.05
C GLY A 733 -3.48 2.07 5.71
N ASN A 734 -2.53 2.03 4.76
CA ASN A 734 -1.59 3.08 4.36
C ASN A 734 -0.82 3.72 5.53
N GLY A 735 -0.60 2.96 6.61
CA GLY A 735 0.07 3.48 7.80
C GLY A 735 -0.79 4.42 8.65
N ILE A 736 -2.11 4.51 8.43
CA ILE A 736 -3.02 5.21 9.35
C ILE A 736 -2.83 4.63 10.75
N SER A 737 -2.45 5.48 11.69
CA SER A 737 -2.13 5.07 13.06
C SER A 737 -3.37 4.64 13.84
N SER A 738 -3.18 3.79 14.84
CA SER A 738 -4.25 3.45 15.79
C SER A 738 -4.77 4.68 16.55
N ALA A 739 -3.98 5.75 16.67
CA ALA A 739 -4.44 7.01 17.25
C ALA A 739 -5.47 7.73 16.37
N ASN A 740 -5.35 7.63 15.04
CA ASN A 740 -6.31 8.25 14.11
C ASN A 740 -7.65 7.49 14.07
N LEU A 741 -7.64 6.21 14.43
CA LEU A 741 -8.83 5.34 14.43
C LEU A 741 -9.42 5.18 15.83
N LYS A 742 -8.84 5.84 16.84
CA LYS A 742 -9.32 5.74 18.21
C LYS A 742 -10.73 6.32 18.29
N ASP A 743 -11.65 5.50 18.76
CA ASP A 743 -13.04 5.81 19.08
C ASP A 743 -13.25 5.31 20.51
N THR A 744 -13.38 6.24 21.46
CA THR A 744 -13.30 5.93 22.89
C THR A 744 -14.58 5.33 23.44
N ASP A 745 -15.73 5.74 22.92
CA ASP A 745 -17.03 5.28 23.39
C ASP A 745 -17.69 4.23 22.46
N GLY A 746 -17.09 3.97 21.30
CA GLY A 746 -17.44 2.90 20.37
C GLY A 746 -18.69 3.20 19.55
N ASP A 747 -18.92 4.48 19.24
CA ASP A 747 -20.12 4.96 18.55
C ASP A 747 -19.98 5.03 17.01
N GLY A 748 -18.79 4.68 16.51
CA GLY A 748 -18.44 4.65 15.09
C GLY A 748 -17.84 5.93 14.55
N ILE A 749 -17.62 6.94 15.39
CA ILE A 749 -16.99 8.22 15.04
C ILE A 749 -15.63 8.32 15.76
N PRO A 750 -14.51 8.49 15.05
CA PRO A 750 -13.21 8.65 15.70
C PRO A 750 -13.13 9.91 16.57
N ASP A 751 -12.45 9.82 17.72
CA ASP A 751 -12.24 10.92 18.69
C ASP A 751 -11.74 12.19 17.98
N ILE A 752 -10.81 12.03 17.03
CA ILE A 752 -10.21 13.16 16.31
C ILE A 752 -11.25 13.92 15.47
N TRP A 753 -12.24 13.21 14.94
CA TRP A 753 -13.32 13.80 14.17
C TRP A 753 -14.31 14.46 15.13
N GLU A 754 -14.70 13.80 16.21
CA GLU A 754 -15.57 14.38 17.23
C GLU A 754 -15.04 15.69 17.81
N ASP A 755 -13.75 15.74 18.16
CA ASP A 755 -13.07 16.94 18.64
C ASP A 755 -13.17 18.10 17.61
N ALA A 756 -13.12 17.79 16.31
CA ALA A 756 -13.21 18.79 15.24
C ALA A 756 -14.64 19.35 15.07
N TYR A 757 -15.67 18.59 15.45
CA TYR A 757 -17.09 18.96 15.31
C TYR A 757 -17.77 19.30 16.65
N GLY A 758 -17.06 19.17 17.77
CA GLY A 758 -17.56 19.47 19.11
C GLY A 758 -18.57 18.45 19.64
N LEU A 759 -18.40 17.18 19.25
CA LEU A 759 -19.10 16.04 19.83
C LEU A 759 -18.40 15.56 21.11
N ASP A 760 -19.06 14.68 21.87
CA ASP A 760 -18.57 14.19 23.16
C ASP A 760 -18.09 12.75 23.04
N LYS A 761 -16.78 12.57 22.78
CA LYS A 761 -16.09 11.28 22.61
C LYS A 761 -16.15 10.28 23.74
N GLU A 762 -16.83 10.62 24.83
CA GLU A 762 -17.05 9.75 25.98
C GLU A 762 -18.55 9.39 26.14
N ASN A 763 -19.39 9.73 25.15
CA ASN A 763 -20.84 9.59 25.16
C ASN A 763 -21.41 9.04 23.84
N SER A 764 -21.39 7.71 23.72
CA SER A 764 -21.83 7.00 22.52
C SER A 764 -23.29 7.18 22.11
N ALA A 765 -24.11 7.87 22.90
CA ALA A 765 -25.47 8.21 22.53
C ALA A 765 -25.53 9.35 21.50
N ASP A 766 -24.50 10.19 21.39
CA ASP A 766 -24.55 11.37 20.54
C ASP A 766 -24.32 11.09 19.04
N ALA A 767 -23.66 9.99 18.64
CA ALA A 767 -23.66 9.51 17.25
C ALA A 767 -25.07 9.38 16.64
N SER A 768 -26.04 8.95 17.47
CA SER A 768 -27.44 8.80 17.07
C SER A 768 -28.23 10.12 17.12
N GLY A 769 -27.63 11.16 17.71
CA GLY A 769 -28.17 12.51 17.79
C GLY A 769 -28.15 13.26 16.46
N PHE A 770 -28.86 14.38 16.42
CA PHE A 770 -29.07 15.23 15.24
C PHE A 770 -28.51 16.65 15.48
N THR A 771 -27.37 16.76 16.16
CA THR A 771 -26.82 18.06 16.59
C THR A 771 -26.05 18.74 15.46
N LEU A 772 -25.42 17.98 14.57
CA LEU A 772 -24.71 18.51 13.40
C LEU A 772 -25.64 18.75 12.20
N ASN A 773 -26.73 17.99 12.10
CA ASN A 773 -27.74 18.13 11.04
C ASN A 773 -29.13 17.73 11.55
N SER A 774 -30.18 18.43 11.12
CA SER A 774 -31.54 18.17 11.60
C SER A 774 -32.23 16.95 10.99
N ARG A 775 -31.63 16.29 9.98
CA ARG A 775 -32.23 15.19 9.21
C ARG A 775 -31.41 13.91 9.22
N TYR A 776 -30.09 14.02 9.41
CA TYR A 776 -29.15 12.91 9.45
C TYR A 776 -28.49 12.85 10.82
N SER A 777 -28.27 11.64 11.34
CA SER A 777 -27.58 11.49 12.62
C SER A 777 -26.11 11.93 12.51
N ASN A 778 -25.47 12.22 13.63
CA ASN A 778 -24.06 12.62 13.66
C ASN A 778 -23.15 11.57 13.01
N LEU A 779 -23.43 10.27 13.23
CA LEU A 779 -22.76 9.18 12.52
C LEU A 779 -22.95 9.28 11.00
N GLU A 780 -24.16 9.55 10.51
CA GLU A 780 -24.42 9.71 9.08
C GLU A 780 -23.72 10.93 8.48
N VAL A 781 -23.58 12.02 9.25
CA VAL A 781 -22.80 13.19 8.87
C VAL A 781 -21.33 12.84 8.71
N TYR A 782 -20.77 12.06 9.65
CA TYR A 782 -19.41 11.54 9.55
C TYR A 782 -19.23 10.65 8.30
N LEU A 783 -20.11 9.66 8.12
CA LEU A 783 -20.08 8.74 6.98
C LEU A 783 -20.15 9.46 5.62
N HIS A 784 -20.94 10.53 5.53
CA HIS A 784 -21.00 11.37 4.33
C HIS A 784 -19.74 12.20 4.13
N ASN A 785 -19.20 12.81 5.20
CA ASN A 785 -18.00 13.66 5.11
C ASN A 785 -16.79 12.92 4.49
N LEU A 786 -16.65 11.63 4.80
CA LEU A 786 -15.60 10.78 4.23
C LEU A 786 -15.64 10.69 2.70
N VAL A 787 -16.80 10.88 2.07
CA VAL A 787 -17.01 10.62 0.64
C VAL A 787 -17.74 11.75 -0.10
N GLN A 788 -18.07 12.87 0.55
CA GLN A 788 -18.86 13.95 -0.06
C GLN A 788 -18.23 14.57 -1.31
N HIS A 789 -16.90 14.51 -1.42
CA HIS A 789 -16.17 14.96 -2.60
C HIS A 789 -16.38 14.04 -3.81
N ILE A 790 -16.53 12.73 -3.59
CA ILE A 790 -16.92 11.75 -4.62
C ILE A 790 -18.38 11.99 -5.01
N VAL A 791 -19.27 12.14 -4.02
CA VAL A 791 -20.69 12.44 -4.25
C VAL A 791 -20.88 13.73 -5.05
N HIS A 792 -20.08 14.77 -4.76
CA HIS A 792 -20.11 16.01 -5.53
C HIS A 792 -19.67 15.81 -6.97
N ALA A 793 -18.53 15.14 -7.18
CA ALA A 793 -17.93 14.97 -8.50
C ALA A 793 -18.82 14.13 -9.42
N GLN A 794 -19.40 13.05 -8.89
CA GLN A 794 -20.16 12.07 -9.68
C GLN A 794 -21.51 12.59 -10.20
N ILE A 795 -22.06 13.66 -9.62
CA ILE A 795 -23.31 14.29 -10.07
C ILE A 795 -23.07 15.50 -10.99
N GLN A 796 -21.82 15.88 -11.24
CA GLN A 796 -21.52 17.08 -12.03
C GLN A 796 -21.90 16.89 -13.50
N GLY A 797 -22.61 17.90 -14.03
CA GLY A 797 -22.98 17.94 -15.45
C GLY A 797 -24.19 17.08 -15.82
N GLY A 798 -24.83 16.42 -14.86
CA GLY A 798 -26.07 15.68 -15.04
C GLY A 798 -27.33 16.49 -14.75
N THR A 799 -28.47 15.93 -15.15
CA THR A 799 -29.81 16.47 -14.87
C THR A 799 -30.64 15.44 -14.11
N VAL A 800 -31.28 15.85 -13.02
CA VAL A 800 -32.15 14.95 -12.25
C VAL A 800 -33.43 14.69 -13.06
N GLU A 801 -33.69 13.41 -13.34
CA GLU A 801 -34.89 12.93 -14.04
C GLU A 801 -35.84 12.17 -13.13
#